data_AF-A0A4T0BMR7-F1
#
_entry.id   AF-A0A4T0BMR7-F1
#
_cell.length_a   1.000
_cell.length_b   1.000
_cell.length_c   1.000
_cell.angle_alpha   90.00
_cell.angle_beta   90.00
_cell.angle_gamma   90.00
#
_symmetry.space_group_name_H-M   'P 1'
#
loop_
_entity.id
_entity.type
_entity.pdbx_description
1 polymer ?
#
loop_
_entity_poly.entity_id
_entity_poly.type
_entity_poly.pdbx_seq_one_letter_code
_entity_poly.pdbx_strand_id
1 'polypeptide(L)'
;MTFGVEPSSTVMQNQASIYVFGDQSSSFQDDLQELLLVEQDPALRHFLSESFRTITQEILSLSALEKQAFPKAETLGLLLGLYRTRQPHPALEGAFLCIYQVAQYLHLARSFSSGVSSRPNYVLGICTGSLAAAAVSCSSDLNEVVTTGLQAVLVAFRVGIIVHRKAQAIAQDGADAHSWSVVTNMQEADAEAMLSDLRDQENTSIASLPYLSTVGLNGVTISGPPEVLKNVVSMDSMSNSKTVSISIFAPYHASHLYTDDDVNDILAATLTGLECYQARIPIFSNTSSSLLESSNFGDLLRSIVTQILTSRMQLDQVVEGISNVLIGDKAASSTLHPVGSHFAPSLAQALGHRGHANVEVSNPPVRLQQNPRVQTGTGTNSSKIAIVGFSGRFPEADGLDQFWDLLKQGLDVHQPVPSDRFNTSHYDPTGRRKNTSKVKHGCWIKEPGLFDARFFQMSPREACQSDPAQRLALLTAYEAIEMAGMVPDRTASSQRDRVGVFYGTTSDDWREVNSGQNIDTYFIPGGNRAFIPGRINYHFKFSGPSVSVDTACSSSLAALNIACNSLLKKDCDTAIAGGTNVMTNPDNFAGLDRGHFLSRTGNCKTFDDSADGYCRADGVGTVILKRLSDAIADNDPVFGVILGVHTNHSAEAVSITRPLATAQEYLFRKLLNESGVKPHEISYVEMHGTGTQAGDAVEMQSVLHSFAWDQSRRPSDTLHLGSVKSNVGHGESASGVTALIKVLLMMRHSAIPPHCGIKSKINHGFPTDLARRNVHIAFQEAEWNKKAHQTRKAFVNNFSAAGGNTAVLLQDGPAREDVKDSITRSHHVFTVSARSPESLKKRLAGLADFLAQSEEPNLLSQLSYTLTARRIHHNYRVAIVASEAQDLYSKLRESSTNVTSATSSKPPKVAFLFTGQGAASTAMGKQLYTTFSSFRADVQHMDMLARQNGFATILALIEGTEEIQTLTPVTVQLGTCIFQIALARFWMSLGVEPCYVLGHSLGEYAALAISGTLSINDAIYLCGQRATLIQGMCVQDTHCMLAVEASQNELATLIEDTAAEFACINGPTSVVISGEKSEIEQVCAKLSALRKRFTRLPVPYAFHSAQVEPMLDELDRTAYPLFHERIESIRLKAPYKAMPSNFGQESIRSKF
;
A
#
# COMPACT_ATOMS: atom_id res chain seq x y z
N MET A 1 -36.01 -42.23 1.75
CA MET A 1 -35.25 -43.09 0.83
C MET A 1 -33.78 -42.80 1.02
N THR A 2 -33.11 -43.72 1.71
CA THR A 2 -31.65 -43.82 1.82
C THR A 2 -31.05 -44.11 0.46
N PHE A 3 -30.24 -43.19 -0.06
CA PHE A 3 -29.31 -43.48 -1.14
C PHE A 3 -27.90 -43.25 -0.62
N GLY A 4 -27.21 -44.35 -0.37
CA GLY A 4 -25.78 -44.36 -0.12
C GLY A 4 -25.03 -43.99 -1.38
N VAL A 5 -24.01 -43.16 -1.21
CA VAL A 5 -22.93 -42.99 -2.18
C VAL A 5 -21.67 -43.35 -1.41
N GLU A 6 -21.08 -44.49 -1.77
CA GLU A 6 -19.76 -44.90 -1.35
C GLU A 6 -18.75 -43.78 -1.67
N PRO A 7 -17.82 -43.43 -0.76
CA PRO A 7 -16.70 -42.62 -1.15
C PRO A 7 -15.84 -43.47 -2.08
N SER A 8 -15.79 -43.06 -3.35
CA SER A 8 -14.86 -43.59 -4.34
C SER A 8 -13.45 -43.55 -3.76
N SER A 9 -12.93 -44.71 -3.38
CA SER A 9 -11.54 -44.93 -3.00
C SER A 9 -10.66 -44.66 -4.22
N THR A 10 -10.28 -43.40 -4.41
CA THR A 10 -9.11 -43.07 -5.21
C THR A 10 -7.94 -43.65 -4.45
N VAL A 11 -7.32 -44.68 -5.01
CA VAL A 11 -6.11 -45.32 -4.52
C VAL A 11 -5.06 -44.21 -4.33
N MET A 12 -4.89 -43.72 -3.10
CA MET A 12 -3.68 -43.01 -2.72
C MET A 12 -2.56 -44.03 -2.88
N GLN A 13 -1.66 -43.80 -3.84
CA GLN A 13 -0.38 -44.49 -3.85
C GLN A 13 0.25 -44.32 -2.45
N ASN A 14 0.64 -45.41 -1.80
CA ASN A 14 1.36 -45.39 -0.52
C ASN A 14 2.62 -44.53 -0.68
N GLN A 15 2.56 -43.25 -0.28
CA GLN A 15 3.66 -42.30 -0.36
C GLN A 15 4.08 -41.91 1.06
N ALA A 16 5.33 -42.19 1.42
CA ALA A 16 5.87 -41.81 2.73
C ALA A 16 6.47 -40.40 2.68
N SER A 17 6.04 -39.51 3.57
CA SER A 17 6.53 -38.13 3.72
C SER A 17 7.43 -38.02 4.95
N ILE A 18 8.71 -37.72 4.73
CA ILE A 18 9.73 -37.61 5.79
C ILE A 18 10.26 -36.18 5.83
N TYR A 19 10.13 -35.50 6.96
CA TYR A 19 10.69 -34.16 7.13
C TYR A 19 12.09 -34.25 7.75
N VAL A 20 13.07 -33.63 7.10
CA VAL A 20 14.49 -33.75 7.43
C VAL A 20 15.02 -32.41 7.94
N PHE A 21 15.22 -32.31 9.24
CA PHE A 21 15.76 -31.14 9.94
C PHE A 21 17.30 -31.23 9.99
N GLY A 22 17.99 -30.20 9.52
CA GLY A 22 19.46 -30.17 9.45
C GLY A 22 20.14 -29.78 10.77
N ASP A 23 21.46 -29.63 10.72
CA ASP A 23 22.29 -29.19 11.84
C ASP A 23 22.99 -27.85 11.53
N GLN A 24 23.95 -27.45 12.37
CA GLN A 24 24.69 -26.19 12.25
C GLN A 24 25.56 -26.10 10.98
N SER A 25 25.73 -27.20 10.23
CA SER A 25 26.43 -27.16 8.94
C SER A 25 25.62 -26.47 7.83
N SER A 26 24.33 -26.21 8.04
CA SER A 26 23.44 -25.56 7.07
C SER A 26 23.44 -24.02 7.19
N SER A 27 23.48 -23.34 6.05
CA SER A 27 23.31 -21.88 5.98
C SER A 27 21.82 -21.53 6.09
N PHE A 28 21.40 -20.84 7.15
CA PHE A 28 19.99 -20.52 7.43
C PHE A 28 19.70 -19.02 7.55
N GLN A 29 20.71 -18.17 7.66
CA GLN A 29 20.54 -16.79 8.11
C GLN A 29 19.69 -15.97 7.14
N ASP A 30 19.92 -16.11 5.83
CA ASP A 30 19.17 -15.39 4.80
C ASP A 30 17.73 -15.87 4.70
N ASP A 31 17.50 -17.17 4.78
CA ASP A 31 16.14 -17.74 4.77
C ASP A 31 15.34 -17.33 6.02
N LEU A 32 15.99 -17.30 7.20
CA LEU A 32 15.37 -16.79 8.43
C LEU A 32 15.01 -15.30 8.29
N GLN A 33 15.88 -14.52 7.66
CA GLN A 33 15.58 -13.11 7.36
C GLN A 33 14.39 -12.96 6.41
N GLU A 34 14.23 -13.84 5.42
CA GLU A 34 13.05 -13.84 4.56
C GLU A 34 11.77 -14.18 5.34
N LEU A 35 11.83 -15.17 6.25
CA LEU A 35 10.69 -15.53 7.11
C LEU A 35 10.28 -14.41 8.07
N LEU A 36 11.23 -13.60 8.56
CA LEU A 36 10.95 -12.42 9.38
C LEU A 36 10.10 -11.36 8.64
N LEU A 37 10.14 -11.35 7.30
CA LEU A 37 9.40 -10.40 6.46
C LEU A 37 8.00 -10.91 6.08
N VAL A 38 7.65 -12.16 6.43
CA VAL A 38 6.35 -12.75 6.10
C VAL A 38 5.27 -12.11 6.96
N GLU A 39 4.43 -11.28 6.33
CA GLU A 39 3.38 -10.55 7.06
C GLU A 39 2.09 -11.33 7.28
N GLN A 40 1.81 -12.29 6.39
CA GLN A 40 0.49 -12.90 6.23
C GLN A 40 0.23 -14.08 7.16
N ASP A 41 1.21 -14.45 7.99
CA ASP A 41 1.15 -15.60 8.86
C ASP A 41 1.22 -15.16 10.35
N PRO A 42 0.07 -15.06 11.04
CA PRO A 42 0.02 -14.64 12.45
C PRO A 42 0.71 -15.63 13.40
N ALA A 43 0.71 -16.94 13.08
CA ALA A 43 1.29 -17.95 13.95
C ALA A 43 2.82 -17.92 13.86
N LEU A 44 3.35 -17.82 12.64
CA LEU A 44 4.76 -17.58 12.38
C LEU A 44 5.25 -16.28 13.04
N ARG A 45 4.52 -15.17 12.86
CA ARG A 45 4.87 -13.88 13.50
C ARG A 45 4.88 -13.98 15.01
N HIS A 46 3.87 -14.61 15.60
CA HIS A 46 3.82 -14.83 17.04
C HIS A 46 5.00 -15.68 17.51
N PHE A 47 5.28 -16.80 16.84
CA PHE A 47 6.42 -17.66 17.14
C PHE A 47 7.77 -16.92 17.07
N LEU A 48 8.02 -16.16 16.01
CA LEU A 48 9.26 -15.39 15.83
C LEU A 48 9.43 -14.32 16.93
N SER A 49 8.35 -13.60 17.26
CA SER A 49 8.35 -12.59 18.32
C SER A 49 8.59 -13.20 19.70
N GLU A 50 7.89 -14.28 20.04
CA GLU A 50 8.03 -14.95 21.33
C GLU A 50 9.39 -15.66 21.45
N SER A 51 9.93 -16.21 20.36
CA SER A 51 11.27 -16.81 20.35
C SER A 51 12.35 -15.81 20.74
N PHE A 52 12.27 -14.59 20.21
CA PHE A 52 13.16 -13.51 20.61
C PHE A 52 13.02 -13.14 22.08
N ARG A 53 11.80 -13.08 22.60
CA ARG A 53 11.55 -12.81 24.02
C ARG A 53 12.12 -13.92 24.90
N THR A 54 11.93 -15.18 24.53
CA THR A 54 12.46 -16.36 25.24
C THR A 54 13.99 -16.32 25.31
N ILE A 55 14.67 -16.11 24.18
CA ILE A 55 16.14 -16.00 24.15
C ILE A 55 16.61 -14.83 25.01
N THR A 56 15.95 -13.68 24.92
CA THR A 56 16.34 -12.49 25.68
C THR A 56 16.17 -12.71 27.19
N GLN A 57 15.08 -13.37 27.61
CA GLN A 57 14.86 -13.74 29.00
C GLN A 57 15.93 -14.71 29.51
N GLU A 58 16.29 -15.70 28.70
CA GLU A 58 17.32 -16.67 29.07
C GLU A 58 18.72 -16.02 29.12
N ILE A 59 19.05 -15.10 28.22
CA ILE A 59 20.28 -14.28 28.33
C ILE A 59 20.29 -13.51 29.65
N LEU A 60 19.15 -12.95 30.07
CA LEU A 60 19.03 -12.21 31.33
C LEU A 60 19.17 -13.08 32.58
N SER A 61 18.98 -14.40 32.51
CA SER A 61 19.23 -15.31 33.64
C SER A 61 20.68 -15.80 33.75
N LEU A 62 21.52 -15.59 32.73
CA LEU A 62 22.94 -15.98 32.78
C LEU A 62 23.75 -15.20 33.82
N SER A 63 25.00 -15.60 34.04
CA SER A 63 25.94 -14.80 34.85
C SER A 63 26.29 -13.48 34.17
N ALA A 64 26.83 -12.52 34.93
CA ALA A 64 27.25 -11.23 34.37
C ALA A 64 28.39 -11.36 33.34
N LEU A 65 29.25 -12.38 33.48
CA LEU A 65 30.35 -12.67 32.55
C LEU A 65 29.80 -13.19 31.21
N GLU A 66 28.89 -14.16 31.25
CA GLU A 66 28.29 -14.75 30.04
C GLU A 66 27.43 -13.74 29.28
N LYS A 67 26.70 -12.86 29.98
CA LYS A 67 25.89 -11.80 29.34
C LYS A 67 26.70 -10.89 28.43
N GLN A 68 27.99 -10.67 28.73
CA GLN A 68 28.84 -9.79 27.92
C GLN A 68 29.13 -10.36 26.53
N ALA A 69 29.02 -11.69 26.35
CA ALA A 69 29.21 -12.34 25.06
C ALA A 69 28.04 -12.09 24.09
N PHE A 70 26.87 -11.66 24.57
CA PHE A 70 25.68 -11.45 23.75
C PHE A 70 25.49 -9.98 23.34
N PRO A 71 25.22 -9.70 22.06
CA PRO A 71 24.90 -8.34 21.62
C PRO A 71 23.53 -7.89 22.12
N LYS A 72 23.40 -6.60 22.44
CA LYS A 72 22.10 -5.97 22.72
C LYS A 72 21.34 -5.75 21.41
N ALA A 73 20.09 -6.18 21.37
CA ALA A 73 19.19 -5.99 20.24
C ALA A 73 17.75 -5.83 20.73
N GLU A 74 16.91 -5.12 19.98
CA GLU A 74 15.50 -4.87 20.30
C GLU A 74 14.55 -5.79 19.53
N THR A 75 15.02 -6.46 18.48
CA THR A 75 14.24 -7.37 17.65
C THR A 75 15.07 -8.57 17.23
N LEU A 76 14.39 -9.65 16.83
CA LEU A 76 15.03 -10.86 16.31
C LEU A 76 15.90 -10.57 15.08
N GLY A 77 15.41 -9.74 14.15
CA GLY A 77 16.15 -9.36 12.95
C GLY A 77 17.41 -8.54 13.24
N LEU A 78 17.36 -7.64 14.24
CA LEU A 78 18.56 -6.93 14.69
C LEU A 78 19.58 -7.87 15.35
N LEU A 79 19.11 -8.81 16.18
CA LEU A 79 19.97 -9.81 16.81
C LEU A 79 20.64 -10.70 15.77
N LEU A 80 19.87 -11.18 14.77
CA LEU A 80 20.38 -11.95 13.64
C LEU A 80 21.37 -11.14 12.79
N GLY A 81 21.10 -9.87 12.53
CA GLY A 81 22.02 -8.98 11.82
C GLY A 81 23.35 -8.76 12.56
N LEU A 82 23.31 -8.63 13.89
CA LEU A 82 24.52 -8.53 14.72
C LEU A 82 25.30 -9.84 14.77
N TYR A 83 24.60 -10.98 14.84
CA TYR A 83 25.19 -12.31 14.76
C TYR A 83 26.01 -12.49 13.46
N ARG A 84 25.50 -12.05 12.30
CA ARG A 84 26.21 -12.14 11.01
C ARG A 84 27.55 -11.40 10.96
N THR A 85 27.73 -10.37 11.80
CA THR A 85 28.89 -9.47 11.76
C THR A 85 29.87 -9.70 12.91
N ARG A 86 29.52 -10.55 13.87
CA ARG A 86 30.35 -10.91 15.03
C ARG A 86 30.74 -12.39 14.94
N GLN A 87 31.61 -12.83 15.86
CA GLN A 87 31.92 -14.24 15.98
C GLN A 87 30.64 -15.03 16.39
N PRO A 88 30.40 -16.21 15.79
CA PRO A 88 29.24 -17.01 16.10
C PRO A 88 29.33 -17.53 17.54
N HIS A 89 28.28 -17.34 18.32
CA HIS A 89 28.14 -17.93 19.65
C HIS A 89 27.28 -19.20 19.55
N PRO A 90 27.73 -20.38 20.01
CA PRO A 90 26.99 -21.65 19.85
C PRO A 90 25.53 -21.59 20.34
N ALA A 91 25.27 -20.91 21.47
CA ALA A 91 23.91 -20.64 21.96
C ALA A 91 22.99 -19.88 20.98
N LEU A 92 23.49 -18.83 20.33
CA LEU A 92 22.69 -18.09 19.35
C LEU A 92 22.53 -18.88 18.05
N GLU A 93 23.59 -19.57 17.62
CA GLU A 93 23.57 -20.40 16.40
C GLU A 93 22.52 -21.52 16.51
N GLY A 94 22.58 -22.31 17.58
CA GLY A 94 21.62 -23.39 17.84
C GLY A 94 20.18 -22.87 17.97
N ALA A 95 20.00 -21.75 18.68
CA ALA A 95 18.67 -21.14 18.83
C ALA A 95 18.13 -20.61 17.50
N PHE A 96 18.93 -19.90 16.69
CA PHE A 96 18.47 -19.39 15.40
C PHE A 96 18.18 -20.50 14.39
N LEU A 97 19.00 -21.55 14.35
CA LEU A 97 18.73 -22.71 13.52
C LEU A 97 17.39 -23.36 13.90
N CYS A 98 17.15 -23.56 15.20
CA CYS A 98 15.89 -24.11 15.70
C CYS A 98 14.70 -23.19 15.36
N ILE A 99 14.85 -21.87 15.55
CA ILE A 99 13.83 -20.89 15.14
C ILE A 99 13.55 -21.01 13.65
N TYR A 100 14.58 -20.99 12.81
CA TYR A 100 14.43 -21.10 11.36
C TYR A 100 13.69 -22.37 10.97
N GLN A 101 14.08 -23.51 11.54
CA GLN A 101 13.50 -24.81 11.23
C GLN A 101 12.02 -24.91 11.61
N VAL A 102 11.66 -24.45 12.81
CA VAL A 102 10.25 -24.42 13.24
C VAL A 102 9.46 -23.40 12.40
N ALA A 103 10.01 -22.22 12.15
CA ALA A 103 9.41 -21.19 11.32
C ALA A 103 9.15 -21.66 9.88
N GLN A 104 10.13 -22.34 9.29
CA GLN A 104 10.03 -22.92 7.95
C GLN A 104 8.99 -24.02 7.93
N TYR A 105 8.93 -24.90 8.94
CA TYR A 105 7.88 -25.90 9.04
C TYR A 105 6.48 -25.27 9.13
N LEU A 106 6.29 -24.25 9.98
CA LEU A 106 5.02 -23.52 10.09
C LEU A 106 4.59 -22.91 8.75
N HIS A 107 5.55 -22.33 8.02
CA HIS A 107 5.31 -21.73 6.70
C HIS A 107 4.97 -22.77 5.63
N LEU A 108 5.71 -23.88 5.59
CA LEU A 108 5.48 -24.99 4.67
C LEU A 108 4.11 -25.64 4.91
N ALA A 109 3.81 -26.00 6.16
CA ALA A 109 2.59 -26.72 6.52
C ALA A 109 1.30 -25.95 6.17
N ARG A 110 1.35 -24.61 6.09
CA ARG A 110 0.22 -23.78 5.63
C ARG A 110 0.10 -23.70 4.12
N SER A 111 1.22 -23.68 3.39
CA SER A 111 1.25 -23.55 1.94
C SER A 111 0.64 -24.76 1.20
N PHE A 112 0.57 -25.93 1.84
CA PHE A 112 -0.02 -27.17 1.29
C PHE A 112 -1.53 -27.35 1.55
N SER A 113 -2.20 -26.36 2.15
CA SER A 113 -3.64 -26.44 2.48
C SER A 113 -4.61 -26.34 1.28
N SER A 114 -4.11 -26.23 0.04
CA SER A 114 -4.91 -26.15 -1.20
C SER A 114 -5.19 -27.50 -1.91
N GLY A 115 -4.81 -28.63 -1.32
CA GLY A 115 -5.20 -29.96 -1.83
C GLY A 115 -4.11 -31.01 -1.61
N VAL A 116 -4.47 -32.09 -0.91
CA VAL A 116 -3.62 -33.18 -0.39
C VAL A 116 -2.88 -32.81 0.91
N SER A 117 -3.38 -33.34 2.03
CA SER A 117 -2.69 -33.37 3.32
C SER A 117 -1.36 -34.12 3.20
N SER A 118 -0.30 -33.63 3.83
CA SER A 118 0.62 -34.56 4.49
C SER A 118 1.23 -33.94 5.74
N ARG A 119 0.53 -34.13 6.88
CA ARG A 119 1.25 -34.27 8.15
C ARG A 119 2.42 -35.25 7.92
N PRO A 120 3.62 -34.97 8.48
CA PRO A 120 4.75 -35.87 8.31
C PRO A 120 4.37 -37.29 8.74
N ASN A 121 4.72 -38.30 7.93
CA ASN A 121 4.66 -39.69 8.38
C ASN A 121 5.79 -39.97 9.37
N TYR A 122 6.95 -39.36 9.11
CA TYR A 122 8.13 -39.47 9.95
C TYR A 122 8.89 -38.15 10.00
N VAL A 123 9.66 -37.94 11.06
CA VAL A 123 10.61 -36.83 11.17
C VAL A 123 12.01 -37.37 11.45
N LEU A 124 13.01 -36.73 10.85
CA LEU A 124 14.43 -36.95 11.13
C LEU A 124 15.02 -35.58 11.46
N GLY A 125 15.70 -35.45 12.59
CA GLY A 125 16.54 -34.28 12.84
C GLY A 125 17.97 -34.71 13.09
N ILE A 126 18.91 -34.03 12.44
CA ILE A 126 20.34 -34.27 12.58
C ILE A 126 20.88 -33.37 13.69
N CYS A 127 21.60 -33.96 14.65
CA CYS A 127 22.16 -33.25 15.81
C CYS A 127 21.13 -32.29 16.45
N THR A 128 21.38 -30.97 16.48
CA THR A 128 20.46 -29.99 17.07
C THR A 128 19.13 -29.86 16.32
N GLY A 129 19.06 -30.26 15.05
CA GLY A 129 17.81 -30.34 14.29
C GLY A 129 16.80 -31.31 14.89
N SER A 130 17.25 -32.27 15.69
CA SER A 130 16.36 -33.17 16.45
C SER A 130 15.44 -32.40 17.41
N LEU A 131 15.85 -31.24 17.92
CA LEU A 131 15.03 -30.42 18.82
C LEU A 131 13.80 -29.85 18.11
N ALA A 132 13.99 -29.31 16.89
CA ALA A 132 12.87 -28.83 16.07
C ALA A 132 11.99 -30.01 15.60
N ALA A 133 12.59 -31.15 15.24
CA ALA A 133 11.88 -32.37 14.88
C ALA A 133 11.01 -32.89 16.05
N ALA A 134 11.50 -32.83 17.28
CA ALA A 134 10.75 -33.22 18.48
C ALA A 134 9.53 -32.32 18.72
N ALA A 135 9.68 -31.01 18.54
CA ALA A 135 8.56 -30.07 18.64
C ALA A 135 7.45 -30.41 17.65
N VAL A 136 7.81 -30.71 16.39
CA VAL A 136 6.85 -31.15 15.37
C VAL A 136 6.25 -32.52 15.71
N SER A 137 7.08 -33.47 16.19
CA SER A 137 6.66 -34.84 16.53
C SER A 137 5.59 -34.89 17.63
N CYS A 138 5.71 -34.03 18.63
CA CYS A 138 4.83 -33.99 19.79
C CYS A 138 3.64 -33.03 19.65
N SER A 139 3.45 -32.43 18.47
CA SER A 139 2.37 -31.48 18.21
C SER A 139 1.27 -32.09 17.37
N SER A 140 0.02 -31.85 17.77
CA SER A 140 -1.18 -32.30 17.04
C SER A 140 -1.64 -31.27 16.00
N ASP A 141 -1.32 -29.99 16.19
CA ASP A 141 -1.62 -28.91 15.24
C ASP A 141 -0.53 -27.82 15.24
N LEU A 142 -0.68 -26.82 14.36
CA LEU A 142 0.30 -25.75 14.21
C LEU A 142 0.40 -24.82 15.43
N ASN A 143 -0.65 -24.70 16.25
CA ASN A 143 -0.58 -23.88 17.47
C ASN A 143 0.24 -24.60 18.56
N GLU A 144 0.13 -25.92 18.64
CA GLU A 144 0.99 -26.73 19.50
C GLU A 144 2.45 -26.66 19.04
N VAL A 145 2.72 -26.65 17.72
CA VAL A 145 4.08 -26.46 17.17
C VAL A 145 4.69 -25.12 17.61
N VAL A 146 3.90 -24.05 17.69
CA VAL A 146 4.39 -22.77 18.23
C VAL A 146 4.85 -22.94 19.67
N THR A 147 4.07 -23.64 20.50
CA THR A 147 4.36 -23.80 21.93
C THR A 147 5.55 -24.73 22.18
N THR A 148 5.52 -25.93 21.60
CA THR A 148 6.62 -26.91 21.70
C THR A 148 7.88 -26.40 21.01
N GLY A 149 7.75 -25.65 19.92
CA GLY A 149 8.84 -24.98 19.23
C GLY A 149 9.56 -23.95 20.11
N LEU A 150 8.84 -23.14 20.89
CA LEU A 150 9.46 -22.18 21.82
C LEU A 150 10.30 -22.89 22.89
N GLN A 151 9.85 -24.05 23.35
CA GLN A 151 10.59 -24.88 24.30
C GLN A 151 11.82 -25.51 23.64
N ALA A 152 11.70 -25.98 22.40
CA ALA A 152 12.84 -26.47 21.63
C ALA A 152 13.90 -25.38 21.40
N VAL A 153 13.48 -24.13 21.11
CA VAL A 153 14.39 -22.97 20.97
C VAL A 153 15.11 -22.68 22.29
N LEU A 154 14.41 -22.73 23.42
CA LEU A 154 15.00 -22.55 24.75
C LEU A 154 16.05 -23.63 25.04
N VAL A 155 15.71 -24.90 24.78
CA VAL A 155 16.63 -26.03 24.96
C VAL A 155 17.83 -25.90 24.03
N ALA A 156 17.64 -25.53 22.77
CA ALA A 156 18.73 -25.32 21.81
C ALA A 156 19.70 -24.22 22.29
N PHE A 157 19.17 -23.12 22.82
CA PHE A 157 19.97 -22.06 23.43
C PHE A 157 20.80 -22.58 24.61
N ARG A 158 20.17 -23.32 25.54
CA ARG A 158 20.84 -23.88 26.73
C ARG A 158 21.89 -24.92 26.40
N VAL A 159 21.62 -25.82 25.44
CA VAL A 159 22.62 -26.74 24.88
C VAL A 159 23.83 -25.94 24.42
N GLY A 160 23.60 -24.89 23.64
CA GLY A 160 24.68 -24.02 23.15
C GLY A 160 25.45 -23.28 24.24
N ILE A 161 24.82 -22.93 25.38
CA ILE A 161 25.53 -22.38 26.55
C ILE A 161 26.45 -23.44 27.17
N ILE A 162 25.94 -24.64 27.41
CA ILE A 162 26.70 -25.72 28.05
C ILE A 162 27.89 -26.15 27.20
N VAL A 163 27.70 -26.36 25.89
CA VAL A 163 28.82 -26.74 25.01
C VAL A 163 29.84 -25.61 24.88
N HIS A 164 29.41 -24.34 24.92
CA HIS A 164 30.33 -23.20 24.92
C HIS A 164 31.15 -23.13 26.21
N ARG A 165 30.54 -23.38 27.39
CA ARG A 165 31.26 -23.47 28.67
C ARG A 165 32.35 -24.55 28.63
N LYS A 166 32.06 -25.72 28.06
CA LYS A 166 33.06 -26.79 27.90
C LYS A 166 34.16 -26.39 26.91
N ALA A 167 33.80 -25.77 25.79
CA ALA A 167 34.76 -25.28 24.82
C ALA A 167 35.76 -24.29 25.46
N GLN A 168 35.26 -23.30 26.22
CA GLN A 168 36.09 -22.33 26.92
C GLN A 168 36.95 -22.93 28.03
N ALA A 169 36.48 -24.00 28.68
CA ALA A 169 37.24 -24.67 29.74
C ALA A 169 38.42 -25.51 29.19
N ILE A 170 38.38 -25.90 27.92
CA ILE A 170 39.32 -26.86 27.32
C ILE A 170 40.25 -26.18 26.29
N ALA A 171 39.75 -25.23 25.50
CA ALA A 171 40.53 -24.55 24.48
C ALA A 171 41.30 -23.35 25.05
N GLN A 172 42.40 -22.97 24.38
CA GLN A 172 43.19 -21.79 24.75
C GLN A 172 42.48 -20.49 24.34
N ASP A 173 42.77 -19.38 25.05
CA ASP A 173 42.23 -18.05 24.76
C ASP A 173 42.45 -17.66 23.28
N GLY A 174 41.36 -17.30 22.58
CA GLY A 174 41.36 -16.93 21.17
C GLY A 174 40.95 -18.05 20.19
N ALA A 175 40.69 -19.27 20.69
CA ALA A 175 40.22 -20.40 19.87
C ALA A 175 38.73 -20.35 19.48
N ASP A 176 37.95 -19.39 20.00
CA ASP A 176 36.50 -19.25 19.79
C ASP A 176 36.10 -19.07 18.31
N ALA A 177 37.04 -18.68 17.45
CA ALA A 177 36.82 -18.49 16.01
C ALA A 177 37.11 -19.72 15.15
N HIS A 178 37.63 -20.80 15.75
CA HIS A 178 38.11 -21.96 15.01
C HIS A 178 37.16 -23.15 15.16
N SER A 179 37.05 -23.93 14.09
CA SER A 179 36.20 -25.10 14.05
C SER A 179 36.71 -26.20 15.00
N TRP A 180 35.77 -26.79 15.71
CA TRP A 180 35.93 -27.96 16.57
C TRP A 180 35.72 -29.29 15.84
N SER A 181 35.50 -29.27 14.52
CA SER A 181 35.19 -30.47 13.74
C SER A 181 35.75 -30.45 12.32
N VAL A 182 36.33 -31.57 11.90
CA VAL A 182 36.82 -31.79 10.52
C VAL A 182 36.21 -33.07 9.95
N VAL A 183 35.66 -32.97 8.74
CA VAL A 183 35.16 -34.11 7.98
C VAL A 183 36.30 -34.67 7.15
N THR A 184 36.46 -35.99 7.15
CA THR A 184 37.47 -36.70 6.34
C THR A 184 36.87 -37.92 5.65
N ASN A 185 37.38 -38.28 4.48
CA ASN A 185 36.96 -39.47 3.73
C ASN A 185 37.58 -40.78 4.25
N MET A 186 38.15 -40.77 5.45
CA MET A 186 38.72 -41.93 6.11
C MET A 186 37.62 -42.91 6.55
N GLN A 187 37.92 -44.22 6.54
CA GLN A 187 37.02 -45.24 7.08
C GLN A 187 37.05 -45.20 8.62
N GLU A 188 35.96 -45.63 9.25
CA GLU A 188 35.80 -45.63 10.71
C GLU A 188 36.95 -46.36 11.41
N ALA A 189 37.28 -47.58 10.97
CA ALA A 189 38.33 -48.40 11.59
C ALA A 189 39.72 -47.73 11.54
N ASP A 190 40.05 -47.07 10.43
CA ASP A 190 41.33 -46.38 10.25
C ASP A 190 41.42 -45.13 11.14
N ALA A 191 40.30 -44.39 11.26
CA ALA A 191 40.23 -43.21 12.12
C ALA A 191 40.31 -43.58 13.61
N GLU A 192 39.66 -44.68 14.01
CA GLU A 192 39.74 -45.18 15.39
C GLU A 192 41.15 -45.65 15.75
N ALA A 193 41.84 -46.36 14.83
CA ALA A 193 43.23 -46.74 15.01
C ALA A 193 44.13 -45.52 15.18
N MET A 194 43.99 -44.51 14.31
CA MET A 194 44.76 -43.27 14.38
C MET A 194 44.53 -42.52 15.69
N LEU A 195 43.27 -42.38 16.13
CA LEU A 195 42.95 -41.70 17.38
C LEU A 195 43.44 -42.48 18.62
N SER A 196 43.46 -43.81 18.56
CA SER A 196 44.03 -44.64 19.61
C SER A 196 45.55 -44.48 19.70
N ASP A 197 46.25 -44.47 18.56
CA ASP A 197 47.70 -44.27 18.51
C ASP A 197 48.09 -42.89 19.06
N LEU A 198 47.31 -41.85 18.70
CA LEU A 198 47.46 -40.50 19.24
C LEU A 198 47.29 -40.45 20.76
N ARG A 199 46.28 -41.12 21.30
CA ARG A 199 46.03 -41.19 22.74
C ARG A 199 47.19 -41.86 23.49
N ASP A 200 47.81 -42.86 22.87
CA ASP A 200 48.90 -43.62 23.49
C ASP A 200 50.26 -42.89 23.36
N GLN A 201 50.41 -41.98 22.40
CA GLN A 201 51.63 -41.21 22.14
C GLN A 201 51.66 -39.82 22.79
N GLU A 202 50.51 -39.15 22.92
CA GLU A 202 50.43 -37.82 23.51
C GLU A 202 50.18 -37.86 25.02
N ASN A 203 50.99 -37.10 25.78
CA ASN A 203 50.81 -36.94 27.22
C ASN A 203 49.80 -35.81 27.54
N THR A 204 48.62 -35.89 26.94
CA THR A 204 47.58 -34.84 26.94
C THR A 204 46.38 -35.24 27.83
N SER A 205 45.66 -34.26 28.39
CA SER A 205 44.45 -34.52 29.18
C SER A 205 43.39 -35.25 28.35
N ILE A 206 42.68 -36.22 28.95
CA ILE A 206 41.57 -36.96 28.31
C ILE A 206 40.52 -36.00 27.76
N ALA A 207 40.27 -34.87 28.44
CA ALA A 207 39.31 -33.86 28.02
C ALA A 207 39.74 -33.08 26.75
N SER A 208 41.01 -33.14 26.37
CA SER A 208 41.55 -32.43 25.21
C SER A 208 41.85 -33.35 24.02
N LEU A 209 41.58 -34.65 24.15
CA LEU A 209 41.84 -35.62 23.09
C LEU A 209 40.85 -35.46 21.93
N PRO A 210 41.30 -35.62 20.68
CA PRO A 210 40.40 -35.69 19.54
C PRO A 210 39.58 -36.99 19.61
N TYR A 211 38.35 -36.94 19.11
CA TYR A 211 37.41 -38.06 19.16
C TYR A 211 36.57 -38.15 17.89
N LEU A 212 36.06 -39.35 17.63
CA LEU A 212 35.17 -39.60 16.50
C LEU A 212 33.74 -39.18 16.88
N SER A 213 33.25 -38.08 16.31
CA SER A 213 31.92 -37.54 16.62
C SER A 213 30.83 -38.07 15.69
N THR A 214 31.18 -38.41 14.45
CA THR A 214 30.20 -38.87 13.44
C THR A 214 30.80 -39.89 12.49
N VAL A 215 30.07 -40.97 12.24
CA VAL A 215 30.28 -41.86 11.08
C VAL A 215 29.28 -41.44 10.00
N GLY A 216 29.82 -40.87 8.93
CA GLY A 216 29.07 -40.38 7.78
C GLY A 216 28.94 -41.42 6.68
N LEU A 217 28.21 -41.07 5.61
CA LEU A 217 27.95 -41.99 4.49
C LEU A 217 29.21 -42.34 3.67
N ASN A 218 30.17 -41.42 3.61
CA ASN A 218 31.38 -41.53 2.77
C ASN A 218 32.67 -41.20 3.54
N GLY A 219 32.64 -41.26 4.86
CA GLY A 219 33.75 -40.85 5.71
C GLY A 219 33.34 -40.60 7.15
N VAL A 220 34.22 -39.98 7.94
CA VAL A 220 33.99 -39.69 9.36
C VAL A 220 34.22 -38.23 9.70
N THR A 221 33.66 -37.78 10.83
CA THR A 221 33.94 -36.47 11.42
C THR A 221 34.75 -36.66 12.70
N ILE A 222 35.91 -36.02 12.75
CA ILE A 222 36.79 -35.98 13.92
C ILE A 222 36.60 -34.62 14.57
N SER A 223 36.34 -34.62 15.87
CA SER A 223 36.13 -33.42 16.67
C SER A 223 37.14 -33.33 17.80
N GLY A 224 37.42 -32.11 18.28
CA GLY A 224 38.38 -31.86 19.35
C GLY A 224 38.76 -30.38 19.43
N PRO A 225 39.60 -30.00 20.40
CA PRO A 225 40.06 -28.61 20.52
C PRO A 225 40.74 -28.16 19.21
N PRO A 226 40.49 -26.93 18.71
CA PRO A 226 40.95 -26.53 17.38
C PRO A 226 42.47 -26.65 17.15
N GLU A 227 43.28 -26.33 18.16
CA GLU A 227 44.74 -26.47 18.08
C GLU A 227 45.18 -27.94 17.97
N VAL A 228 44.49 -28.84 18.67
CA VAL A 228 44.75 -30.28 18.62
C VAL A 228 44.32 -30.84 17.25
N LEU A 229 43.14 -30.43 16.76
CA LEU A 229 42.68 -30.83 15.43
C LEU A 229 43.61 -30.38 14.31
N LYS A 230 44.21 -29.20 14.43
CA LYS A 230 45.21 -28.70 13.47
C LYS A 230 46.42 -29.62 13.40
N ASN A 231 46.88 -30.13 14.55
CA ASN A 231 47.97 -31.11 14.61
C ASN A 231 47.54 -32.44 13.97
N VAL A 232 46.34 -32.94 14.29
CA VAL A 232 45.78 -34.16 13.70
C VAL A 232 45.75 -34.08 12.17
N VAL A 233 45.22 -32.99 11.61
CA VAL A 233 45.13 -32.79 10.16
C VAL A 233 46.51 -32.72 9.48
N SER A 234 47.55 -32.35 10.22
CA SER A 234 48.93 -32.28 9.71
C SER A 234 49.73 -33.59 9.80
N MET A 235 49.15 -34.66 10.35
CA MET A 235 49.83 -35.95 10.49
C MET A 235 49.99 -36.68 9.15
N ASP A 236 51.05 -37.48 9.03
CA ASP A 236 51.31 -38.30 7.83
C ASP A 236 50.17 -39.29 7.53
N SER A 237 49.50 -39.80 8.57
CA SER A 237 48.29 -40.65 8.45
C SER A 237 47.11 -39.94 7.78
N MET A 238 47.07 -38.60 7.83
CA MET A 238 46.05 -37.76 7.20
C MET A 238 46.44 -37.27 5.79
N SER A 239 47.70 -37.43 5.38
CA SER A 239 48.26 -36.83 4.15
C SER A 239 47.58 -37.29 2.85
N ASN A 240 47.00 -38.49 2.82
CA ASN A 240 46.26 -39.05 1.68
C ASN A 240 44.74 -38.87 1.77
N SER A 241 44.24 -38.29 2.87
CA SER A 241 42.81 -38.10 3.14
C SER A 241 42.39 -36.67 2.86
N LYS A 242 41.25 -36.48 2.19
CA LYS A 242 40.66 -35.14 2.02
C LYS A 242 40.05 -34.71 3.35
N THR A 243 40.34 -33.49 3.77
CA THR A 243 39.81 -32.89 5.00
C THR A 243 39.05 -31.62 4.68
N VAL A 244 37.89 -31.45 5.31
CA VAL A 244 37.04 -30.25 5.20
C VAL A 244 36.62 -29.83 6.60
N SER A 245 37.03 -28.64 7.03
CA SER A 245 36.56 -28.06 8.28
C SER A 245 35.09 -27.62 8.12
N ILE A 246 34.27 -27.91 9.13
CA ILE A 246 32.84 -27.55 9.15
C ILE A 246 32.55 -26.49 10.21
N SER A 247 31.46 -25.74 10.05
CA SER A 247 31.11 -24.61 10.92
C SER A 247 30.50 -25.07 12.25
N ILE A 248 31.27 -25.82 13.04
CA ILE A 248 30.91 -26.27 14.39
C ILE A 248 31.98 -25.72 15.33
N PHE A 249 31.59 -24.90 16.30
CA PHE A 249 32.52 -24.13 17.14
C PHE A 249 32.52 -24.57 18.62
N ALA A 250 31.99 -25.76 18.91
CA ALA A 250 31.95 -26.32 20.25
C ALA A 250 31.96 -27.87 20.20
N PRO A 251 32.34 -28.56 21.29
CA PRO A 251 32.36 -30.02 21.31
C PRO A 251 30.95 -30.60 21.44
N TYR A 252 30.48 -31.34 20.44
CA TYR A 252 29.25 -32.14 20.50
C TYR A 252 29.60 -33.64 20.41
N HIS A 253 28.68 -34.52 20.78
CA HIS A 253 28.87 -35.98 20.68
C HIS A 253 30.11 -36.51 21.43
N ALA A 254 30.40 -35.93 22.60
CA ALA A 254 31.60 -36.16 23.40
C ALA A 254 31.24 -36.76 24.77
N SER A 255 30.98 -38.06 24.85
CA SER A 255 30.63 -38.76 26.10
C SER A 255 31.64 -38.55 27.25
N HIS A 256 32.90 -38.22 26.93
CA HIS A 256 33.94 -37.95 27.92
C HIS A 256 33.90 -36.52 28.51
N LEU A 257 33.10 -35.61 27.94
CA LEU A 257 32.98 -34.21 28.39
C LEU A 257 31.67 -33.88 29.11
N TYR A 258 30.66 -34.74 28.95
CA TYR A 258 29.29 -34.49 29.40
C TYR A 258 28.78 -35.60 30.32
N THR A 259 27.98 -35.21 31.31
CA THR A 259 27.31 -36.13 32.24
C THR A 259 25.79 -35.95 32.19
N ASP A 260 25.05 -36.82 32.88
CA ASP A 260 23.59 -36.67 33.03
C ASP A 260 23.20 -35.37 33.77
N ASP A 261 24.09 -34.82 34.59
CA ASP A 261 23.88 -33.53 35.25
C ASP A 261 23.83 -32.37 34.23
N ASP A 262 24.69 -32.39 33.21
CA ASP A 262 24.64 -31.39 32.12
C ASP A 262 23.29 -31.46 31.38
N VAL A 263 22.76 -32.67 31.14
CA VAL A 263 21.43 -32.88 30.52
C VAL A 263 20.31 -32.38 31.44
N ASN A 264 20.41 -32.67 32.74
CA ASN A 264 19.45 -32.20 33.73
C ASN A 264 19.43 -30.67 33.83
N ASP A 265 20.59 -30.02 33.84
CA ASP A 265 20.72 -28.56 33.92
C ASP A 265 20.08 -27.86 32.72
N ILE A 266 20.22 -28.42 31.51
CA ILE A 266 19.58 -27.90 30.29
C ILE A 266 18.04 -27.95 30.43
N LEU A 267 17.52 -29.02 31.03
CA LEU A 267 16.09 -29.33 31.07
C LEU A 267 15.37 -28.92 32.37
N ALA A 268 16.11 -28.53 33.42
CA ALA A 268 15.62 -28.40 34.80
C ALA A 268 14.38 -27.51 34.98
N ALA A 269 14.24 -26.45 34.18
CA ALA A 269 13.09 -25.54 34.21
C ALA A 269 12.10 -25.73 33.03
N THR A 270 12.44 -26.59 32.07
CA THR A 270 11.70 -26.77 30.82
C THR A 270 10.68 -27.91 30.91
N LEU A 271 10.89 -28.90 31.79
CA LEU A 271 10.11 -30.13 31.83
C LEU A 271 8.69 -29.99 32.43
N THR A 272 8.44 -28.95 33.24
CA THR A 272 7.15 -28.80 33.92
C THR A 272 6.03 -28.42 32.94
N GLY A 273 5.05 -29.29 32.76
CA GLY A 273 3.89 -29.06 31.89
C GLY A 273 4.07 -29.54 30.45
N LEU A 274 5.18 -30.20 30.12
CA LEU A 274 5.39 -30.80 28.79
C LEU A 274 4.82 -32.22 28.66
N GLU A 275 4.36 -32.81 29.76
CA GLU A 275 3.82 -34.18 29.81
C GLU A 275 2.51 -34.32 29.00
N CYS A 276 1.81 -33.21 28.74
CA CYS A 276 0.59 -33.19 27.93
C CYS A 276 0.85 -33.34 26.42
N TYR A 277 2.08 -33.09 25.94
CA TYR A 277 2.45 -33.21 24.53
C TYR A 277 3.01 -34.60 24.24
N GLN A 278 2.13 -35.50 23.77
CA GLN A 278 2.50 -36.90 23.48
C GLN A 278 3.23 -37.02 22.13
N ALA A 279 4.21 -37.91 22.02
CA ALA A 279 4.87 -38.21 20.75
C ALA A 279 3.88 -38.86 19.78
N ARG A 280 3.62 -38.22 18.64
CA ARG A 280 2.60 -38.65 17.66
C ARG A 280 3.19 -39.04 16.32
N ILE A 281 4.24 -38.36 15.89
CA ILE A 281 4.95 -38.67 14.64
C ILE A 281 6.25 -39.37 15.01
N PRO A 282 6.51 -40.59 14.52
CA PRO A 282 7.74 -41.29 14.86
C PRO A 282 8.97 -40.53 14.37
N ILE A 283 10.00 -40.52 15.22
CA ILE A 283 11.27 -39.81 14.99
C ILE A 283 12.42 -40.81 14.90
N PHE A 284 13.28 -40.65 13.90
CA PHE A 284 14.46 -41.48 13.71
C PHE A 284 15.56 -41.11 14.72
N SER A 285 16.23 -42.12 15.27
CA SER A 285 17.44 -41.95 16.10
C SER A 285 18.64 -41.56 15.26
N ASN A 286 19.54 -40.75 15.79
CA ASN A 286 20.81 -40.41 15.12
C ASN A 286 21.94 -41.41 15.41
N THR A 287 21.69 -42.40 16.28
CA THR A 287 22.74 -43.30 16.82
C THR A 287 22.47 -44.77 16.52
N SER A 288 21.30 -45.11 16.00
CA SER A 288 20.83 -46.48 15.77
C SER A 288 19.89 -46.55 14.57
N SER A 289 19.65 -47.75 14.06
CA SER A 289 18.67 -48.02 13.00
C SER A 289 17.21 -48.10 13.51
N SER A 290 16.97 -47.67 14.75
CA SER A 290 15.65 -47.68 15.40
C SER A 290 15.02 -46.29 15.48
N LEU A 291 13.70 -46.25 15.69
CA LEU A 291 12.99 -45.03 16.07
C LEU A 291 13.26 -44.72 17.55
N LEU A 292 13.15 -43.46 17.97
CA LEU A 292 13.22 -43.11 19.38
C LEU A 292 11.92 -43.49 20.09
N GLU A 293 12.03 -44.25 21.18
CA GLU A 293 10.90 -44.61 22.03
C GLU A 293 10.76 -43.56 23.14
N SER A 294 9.69 -42.76 23.10
CA SER A 294 9.39 -41.76 24.14
C SER A 294 7.88 -41.50 24.18
N SER A 295 7.33 -41.37 25.39
CA SER A 295 5.88 -41.18 25.57
C SER A 295 5.44 -39.72 25.36
N ASN A 296 6.25 -38.78 25.82
CA ASN A 296 5.94 -37.35 25.80
C ASN A 296 7.15 -36.50 25.38
N PHE A 297 6.90 -35.21 25.15
CA PHE A 297 7.88 -34.26 24.66
C PHE A 297 9.06 -34.04 25.62
N GLY A 298 8.83 -34.07 26.93
CA GLY A 298 9.89 -33.94 27.93
C GLY A 298 10.89 -35.11 27.90
N ASP A 299 10.38 -36.34 27.86
CA ASP A 299 11.20 -37.55 27.71
C ASP A 299 11.96 -37.56 26.39
N LEU A 300 11.30 -37.14 25.31
CA LEU A 300 11.90 -37.07 23.99
C LEU A 300 13.03 -36.04 23.93
N LEU A 301 12.84 -34.84 24.51
CA LEU A 301 13.89 -33.83 24.62
C LEU A 301 15.08 -34.34 25.44
N ARG A 302 14.84 -35.07 26.54
CA ARG A 302 15.90 -35.69 27.33
C ARG A 302 16.73 -36.66 26.50
N SER A 303 16.09 -37.60 25.81
CA SER A 303 16.77 -38.56 24.93
C SER A 303 17.60 -37.84 23.86
N ILE A 304 17.03 -36.83 23.22
CA ILE A 304 17.69 -36.05 22.16
C ILE A 304 18.88 -35.25 22.69
N VAL A 305 18.73 -34.54 23.80
CA VAL A 305 19.84 -33.76 24.40
C VAL A 305 20.97 -34.69 24.82
N THR A 306 20.66 -35.85 25.40
CA THR A 306 21.67 -36.89 25.69
C THR A 306 22.40 -37.33 24.42
N GLN A 307 21.68 -37.59 23.31
CA GLN A 307 22.32 -37.95 22.04
C GLN A 307 23.20 -36.84 21.47
N ILE A 308 22.72 -35.58 21.48
CA ILE A 308 23.47 -34.40 21.00
C ILE A 308 24.79 -34.24 21.78
N LEU A 309 24.76 -34.43 23.10
CA LEU A 309 25.94 -34.21 23.93
C LEU A 309 26.88 -35.41 23.96
N THR A 310 26.37 -36.63 24.08
CA THR A 310 27.20 -37.79 24.47
C THR A 310 27.38 -38.84 23.38
N SER A 311 26.41 -38.99 22.48
CA SER A 311 26.38 -40.15 21.59
C SER A 311 27.00 -39.83 20.24
N ARG A 312 27.85 -40.73 19.74
CA ARG A 312 28.39 -40.66 18.38
C ARG A 312 27.23 -40.79 17.38
N MET A 313 27.21 -39.91 16.38
CA MET A 313 26.20 -39.92 15.33
C MET A 313 26.56 -40.96 14.24
N GLN A 314 25.62 -41.85 13.91
CA GLN A 314 25.80 -42.98 12.99
C GLN A 314 24.87 -42.81 11.77
N LEU A 315 25.26 -42.03 10.76
CA LEU A 315 24.39 -41.69 9.63
C LEU A 315 24.09 -42.88 8.70
N ASP A 316 24.98 -43.87 8.67
CA ASP A 316 24.76 -45.17 8.00
C ASP A 316 23.59 -45.95 8.63
N GLN A 317 23.50 -45.93 9.97
CA GLN A 317 22.41 -46.54 10.73
C GLN A 317 21.10 -45.78 10.53
N VAL A 318 21.14 -44.45 10.39
CA VAL A 318 19.96 -43.64 10.03
C VAL A 318 19.38 -44.08 8.69
N VAL A 319 20.22 -44.25 7.66
CA VAL A 319 19.80 -44.74 6.34
C VAL A 319 19.18 -46.13 6.45
N GLU A 320 19.77 -47.01 7.26
CA GLU A 320 19.25 -48.34 7.52
C GLU A 320 17.87 -48.32 8.20
N GLY A 321 17.71 -47.50 9.23
CA GLY A 321 16.44 -47.34 9.94
C GLY A 321 15.33 -46.83 9.03
N ILE A 322 15.63 -45.83 8.19
CA ILE A 322 14.67 -45.32 7.20
C ILE A 322 14.33 -46.43 6.18
N SER A 323 15.32 -47.15 5.67
CA SER A 323 15.09 -48.26 4.74
C SER A 323 14.18 -49.33 5.35
N ASN A 324 14.41 -49.70 6.61
CA ASN A 324 13.60 -50.70 7.31
C ASN A 324 12.14 -50.27 7.46
N VAL A 325 11.91 -49.00 7.81
CA VAL A 325 10.56 -48.42 7.92
C VAL A 325 9.86 -48.36 6.55
N LEU A 326 10.55 -47.89 5.50
CA LEU A 326 9.97 -47.81 4.16
C LEU A 326 9.60 -49.18 3.59
N ILE A 327 10.42 -50.21 3.86
CA ILE A 327 10.13 -51.60 3.50
C ILE A 327 8.90 -52.11 4.29
N GLY A 328 8.88 -51.87 5.61
CA GLY A 328 7.79 -52.28 6.49
C GLY A 328 6.43 -51.69 6.09
N ASP A 329 6.40 -50.41 5.74
CA ASP A 329 5.19 -49.67 5.36
C ASP A 329 4.71 -49.93 3.92
N LYS A 330 5.48 -50.70 3.13
CA LYS A 330 5.22 -50.93 1.69
C LYS A 330 5.02 -49.61 0.94
N ALA A 331 5.87 -48.62 1.20
CA ALA A 331 5.83 -47.33 0.52
C ALA A 331 6.25 -47.49 -0.95
N ALA A 332 5.37 -47.15 -1.89
CA ALA A 332 5.63 -47.23 -3.34
C ALA A 332 6.50 -46.07 -3.84
N SER A 333 6.46 -44.94 -3.13
CA SER A 333 7.30 -43.76 -3.32
C SER A 333 7.52 -43.06 -1.98
N SER A 334 8.58 -42.28 -1.86
CA SER A 334 8.88 -41.50 -0.66
C SER A 334 9.34 -40.09 -1.01
N THR A 335 8.95 -39.12 -0.20
CA THR A 335 9.35 -37.73 -0.38
C THR A 335 10.06 -37.23 0.87
N LEU A 336 11.28 -36.72 0.68
CA LEU A 336 12.06 -36.05 1.70
C LEU A 336 11.78 -34.54 1.63
N HIS A 337 11.32 -33.96 2.74
CA HIS A 337 11.08 -32.53 2.89
C HIS A 337 12.21 -31.90 3.70
N PRO A 338 13.21 -31.29 3.05
CA PRO A 338 14.28 -30.62 3.78
C PRO A 338 13.74 -29.40 4.52
N VAL A 339 13.99 -29.35 5.83
CA VAL A 339 13.72 -28.21 6.71
C VAL A 339 15.08 -27.72 7.22
N GLY A 340 15.69 -26.81 6.47
CA GLY A 340 17.03 -26.32 6.75
C GLY A 340 18.09 -27.41 6.76
N SER A 341 18.02 -28.35 5.81
CA SER A 341 18.93 -29.50 5.74
C SER A 341 19.57 -29.64 4.36
N HIS A 342 20.90 -29.72 4.32
CA HIS A 342 21.67 -30.14 3.14
C HIS A 342 21.88 -31.66 3.08
N PHE A 343 21.44 -32.41 4.10
CA PHE A 343 21.60 -33.85 4.17
C PHE A 343 20.57 -34.61 3.32
N ALA A 344 19.40 -34.02 3.04
CA ALA A 344 18.32 -34.69 2.32
C ALA A 344 18.71 -35.25 0.93
N PRO A 345 19.49 -34.55 0.07
CA PRO A 345 19.96 -35.11 -1.20
C PRO A 345 20.89 -36.33 -1.02
N SER A 346 21.83 -36.27 -0.09
CA SER A 346 22.74 -37.39 0.20
C SER A 346 22.00 -38.58 0.79
N LEU A 347 20.99 -38.32 1.62
CA LEU A 347 20.09 -39.33 2.17
C LEU A 347 19.28 -40.02 1.06
N ALA A 348 18.69 -39.25 0.13
CA ALA A 348 17.97 -39.81 -1.01
C ALA A 348 18.86 -40.70 -1.88
N GLN A 349 20.10 -40.26 -2.15
CA GLN A 349 21.07 -41.05 -2.90
C GLN A 349 21.42 -42.36 -2.20
N ALA A 350 21.67 -42.32 -0.89
CA ALA A 350 22.01 -43.51 -0.10
C ALA A 350 20.85 -44.52 -0.04
N LEU A 351 19.60 -44.05 0.09
CA LEU A 351 18.40 -44.88 0.01
C LEU A 351 18.23 -45.51 -1.38
N GLY A 352 18.54 -44.75 -2.44
CA GLY A 352 18.55 -45.24 -3.83
C GLY A 352 19.55 -46.38 -4.03
N HIS A 353 20.77 -46.26 -3.48
CA HIS A 353 21.77 -47.34 -3.51
C HIS A 353 21.33 -48.60 -2.74
N ARG A 354 20.43 -48.47 -1.75
CA ARG A 354 19.82 -49.59 -1.02
C ARG A 354 18.54 -50.13 -1.68
N GLY A 355 18.24 -49.74 -2.92
CA GLY A 355 17.14 -50.32 -3.72
C GLY A 355 15.84 -49.53 -3.72
N HIS A 356 15.78 -48.33 -3.11
CA HIS A 356 14.60 -47.46 -3.12
C HIS A 356 14.62 -46.50 -4.32
N ALA A 357 14.14 -46.94 -5.47
CA ALA A 357 14.23 -46.18 -6.74
C ALA A 357 13.36 -44.91 -6.83
N ASN A 358 12.35 -44.76 -5.96
CA ASN A 358 11.35 -43.68 -5.99
C ASN A 358 11.43 -42.75 -4.77
N VAL A 359 12.63 -42.27 -4.42
CA VAL A 359 12.84 -41.28 -3.34
C VAL A 359 13.08 -39.91 -3.95
N GLU A 360 12.13 -39.00 -3.75
CA GLU A 360 12.22 -37.62 -4.24
C GLU A 360 12.57 -36.66 -3.11
N VAL A 361 13.42 -35.67 -3.37
CA VAL A 361 13.64 -34.54 -2.45
C VAL A 361 12.75 -33.39 -2.92
N SER A 362 11.80 -32.98 -2.08
CA SER A 362 10.95 -31.83 -2.39
C SER A 362 11.79 -30.55 -2.41
N ASN A 363 11.53 -29.68 -3.38
CA ASN A 363 12.06 -28.33 -3.36
C ASN A 363 11.17 -27.50 -2.43
N PRO A 364 11.68 -27.02 -1.28
CA PRO A 364 10.86 -26.20 -0.41
C PRO A 364 10.57 -24.87 -1.13
N PRO A 365 9.31 -24.40 -1.16
CA PRO A 365 8.94 -23.10 -1.73
C PRO A 365 9.42 -21.95 -0.81
N VAL A 366 10.72 -21.86 -0.50
CA VAL A 366 11.26 -20.72 0.28
C VAL A 366 11.47 -19.51 -0.62
N ARG A 367 11.74 -19.72 -1.92
CA ARG A 367 11.64 -18.59 -2.85
C ARG A 367 10.18 -18.19 -2.90
N LEU A 368 9.86 -17.09 -2.21
CA LEU A 368 8.71 -16.25 -2.47
C LEU A 368 8.62 -16.13 -3.99
N GLN A 369 7.80 -16.97 -4.63
CA GLN A 369 7.43 -16.73 -6.01
C GLN A 369 6.69 -15.41 -5.92
N GLN A 370 7.39 -14.33 -6.26
CA GLN A 370 6.79 -13.08 -6.68
C GLN A 370 6.00 -13.43 -7.93
N ASN A 371 4.85 -14.07 -7.77
CA ASN A 371 3.86 -14.14 -8.83
C ASN A 371 3.52 -12.68 -9.12
N PRO A 372 3.86 -12.15 -10.33
CA PRO A 372 3.55 -10.76 -10.67
C PRO A 372 2.06 -10.53 -10.82
N ARG A 373 1.24 -11.58 -10.72
CA ARG A 373 -0.21 -11.46 -10.66
C ARG A 373 -0.63 -11.06 -9.27
N VAL A 374 -0.86 -9.76 -9.13
CA VAL A 374 -1.83 -9.10 -8.25
C VAL A 374 -2.72 -10.13 -7.52
N GLN A 375 -2.25 -10.63 -6.37
CA GLN A 375 -3.16 -11.15 -5.38
C GLN A 375 -3.70 -9.95 -4.63
N THR A 376 -4.98 -9.67 -4.85
CA THR A 376 -5.82 -8.75 -4.08
C THR A 376 -6.05 -9.28 -2.66
N GLY A 377 -4.97 -9.65 -1.97
CA GLY A 377 -4.93 -10.11 -0.59
C GLY A 377 -4.19 -9.10 0.28
N THR A 378 -4.84 -8.65 1.34
CA THR A 378 -4.54 -7.51 2.23
C THR A 378 -3.25 -7.59 3.06
N GLY A 379 -2.27 -8.42 2.69
CA GLY A 379 -1.20 -8.84 3.61
C GLY A 379 0.22 -8.34 3.30
N THR A 380 0.71 -8.36 2.05
CA THR A 380 2.14 -8.03 1.74
C THR A 380 2.45 -6.54 1.60
N ASN A 381 1.41 -5.70 1.62
CA ASN A 381 1.49 -4.25 1.45
C ASN A 381 1.08 -3.48 2.72
N SER A 382 0.83 -4.17 3.84
CA SER A 382 0.23 -3.57 5.03
C SER A 382 1.17 -2.59 5.75
N SER A 383 2.48 -2.87 5.71
CA SER A 383 3.54 -2.02 6.27
C SER A 383 4.07 -0.93 5.32
N LYS A 384 3.74 -1.00 4.02
CA LYS A 384 4.25 -0.06 3.01
C LYS A 384 3.38 1.18 2.89
N ILE A 385 4.00 2.36 2.86
CA ILE A 385 3.29 3.64 2.76
C ILE A 385 3.56 4.28 1.39
N ALA A 386 2.52 4.50 0.60
CA ALA A 386 2.59 5.18 -0.69
C ALA A 386 2.60 6.70 -0.50
N ILE A 387 3.45 7.38 -1.26
CA ILE A 387 3.40 8.83 -1.45
C ILE A 387 2.57 9.08 -2.72
N VAL A 388 1.36 9.63 -2.53
CA VAL A 388 0.36 9.77 -3.60
C VAL A 388 0.22 11.19 -4.12
N GLY A 389 0.87 12.17 -3.51
CA GLY A 389 0.91 13.54 -3.99
C GLY A 389 1.91 14.36 -3.21
N PHE A 390 2.46 15.41 -3.82
CA PHE A 390 3.38 16.31 -3.14
C PHE A 390 3.40 17.70 -3.79
N SER A 391 3.75 18.72 -3.02
CA SER A 391 4.00 20.08 -3.50
C SER A 391 4.97 20.80 -2.58
N GLY A 392 5.54 21.91 -3.03
CA GLY A 392 6.36 22.78 -2.20
C GLY A 392 6.59 24.16 -2.79
N ARG A 393 7.21 25.00 -1.97
CA ARG A 393 7.81 26.30 -2.32
C ARG A 393 9.22 26.31 -1.80
N PHE A 394 10.16 26.65 -2.68
CA PHE A 394 11.59 26.57 -2.42
C PHE A 394 12.26 27.89 -2.81
N PRO A 395 13.47 28.16 -2.32
CA PRO A 395 14.23 29.32 -2.75
C PRO A 395 14.35 29.38 -4.27
N GLU A 396 14.02 30.56 -4.83
CA GLU A 396 13.98 30.81 -6.28
C GLU A 396 13.03 29.93 -7.12
N ALA A 397 12.20 29.07 -6.51
CA ALA A 397 11.28 28.17 -7.21
C ALA A 397 9.87 28.15 -6.59
N ASP A 398 8.88 28.63 -7.36
CA ASP A 398 7.46 28.74 -6.97
C ASP A 398 6.68 27.42 -7.18
N GLY A 399 7.37 26.31 -7.40
CA GLY A 399 6.76 25.01 -7.64
C GLY A 399 7.77 23.93 -8.02
N LEU A 400 7.25 22.73 -8.29
CA LEU A 400 8.06 21.54 -8.53
C LEU A 400 8.88 21.59 -9.83
N ASP A 401 8.31 22.10 -10.92
CA ASP A 401 9.00 22.15 -12.22
C ASP A 401 10.20 23.11 -12.15
N GLN A 402 10.00 24.31 -11.60
CA GLN A 402 11.10 25.27 -11.38
C GLN A 402 12.16 24.74 -10.42
N PHE A 403 11.75 23.98 -9.39
CA PHE A 403 12.68 23.36 -8.46
C PHE A 403 13.52 22.29 -9.14
N TRP A 404 12.90 21.45 -9.98
CA TRP A 404 13.63 20.48 -10.78
C TRP A 404 14.59 21.14 -11.76
N ASP A 405 14.16 22.18 -12.49
CA ASP A 405 14.99 22.91 -13.44
C ASP A 405 16.24 23.51 -12.77
N LEU A 406 16.08 24.06 -11.57
CA LEU A 406 17.18 24.60 -10.75
C LEU A 406 18.16 23.49 -10.35
N LEU A 407 17.66 22.35 -9.86
CA LEU A 407 18.49 21.21 -9.46
C LEU A 407 19.24 20.62 -10.65
N LYS A 408 18.56 20.42 -11.78
CA LYS A 408 19.12 19.92 -13.03
C LYS A 408 20.26 20.80 -13.53
N GLN A 409 20.13 22.11 -13.41
CA GLN A 409 21.17 23.08 -13.76
C GLN A 409 22.30 23.16 -12.72
N GLY A 410 22.16 22.53 -11.55
CA GLY A 410 23.16 22.59 -10.48
C GLY A 410 23.29 23.97 -9.84
N LEU A 411 22.22 24.76 -9.83
CA LEU A 411 22.29 26.15 -9.35
C LEU A 411 22.45 26.20 -7.83
N ASP A 412 23.25 27.17 -7.39
CA ASP A 412 23.38 27.62 -6.00
C ASP A 412 22.66 28.96 -5.87
N VAL A 413 21.57 28.99 -5.11
CA VAL A 413 20.64 30.14 -5.07
C VAL A 413 20.72 30.98 -3.80
N HIS A 414 21.83 30.88 -3.05
CA HIS A 414 22.03 31.80 -1.93
C HIS A 414 22.17 33.25 -2.43
N GLN A 415 21.59 34.18 -1.69
CA GLN A 415 21.61 35.60 -2.00
C GLN A 415 21.60 36.43 -0.72
N PRO A 416 21.95 37.72 -0.77
CA PRO A 416 21.88 38.60 0.39
C PRO A 416 20.48 38.63 1.01
N VAL A 417 20.38 38.94 2.31
CA VAL A 417 19.08 39.12 2.99
C VAL A 417 18.23 40.15 2.23
N PRO A 418 17.01 39.79 1.78
CA PRO A 418 16.09 40.71 1.13
C PRO A 418 15.65 41.85 2.06
N SER A 419 15.47 43.05 1.51
CA SER A 419 15.11 44.24 2.28
C SER A 419 13.72 44.18 2.93
N ASP A 420 12.83 43.33 2.41
CA ASP A 420 11.49 43.08 2.94
C ASP A 420 11.49 42.06 4.10
N ARG A 421 12.63 41.45 4.44
CA ARG A 421 12.80 40.61 5.64
C ARG A 421 13.29 41.43 6.82
N PHE A 422 14.53 41.92 6.73
CA PHE A 422 15.12 42.82 7.72
C PHE A 422 16.31 43.58 7.12
N ASN A 423 16.65 44.70 7.72
CA ASN A 423 17.65 45.62 7.18
C ASN A 423 19.10 45.16 7.45
N THR A 424 20.05 45.80 6.78
CA THR A 424 21.49 45.54 6.95
C THR A 424 22.06 45.99 8.30
N SER A 425 21.28 46.68 9.15
CA SER A 425 21.77 47.10 10.47
C SER A 425 22.08 45.91 11.39
N HIS A 426 21.45 44.76 11.11
CA HIS A 426 21.69 43.48 11.78
C HIS A 426 22.98 42.78 11.33
N TYR A 427 23.68 43.28 10.31
CA TYR A 427 24.99 42.79 9.90
C TYR A 427 26.11 43.50 10.65
N ASP A 428 27.00 42.76 11.31
CA ASP A 428 28.21 43.29 11.95
C ASP A 428 29.42 42.40 11.64
N PRO A 429 30.35 42.84 10.76
CA PRO A 429 31.55 42.07 10.44
C PRO A 429 32.47 41.87 11.66
N THR A 430 32.42 42.78 12.64
CA THR A 430 33.25 42.71 13.85
C THR A 430 32.75 41.64 14.81
N GLY A 431 31.43 41.40 14.83
CA GLY A 431 30.74 40.50 15.76
C GLY A 431 30.68 41.02 17.19
N ARG A 432 30.91 42.31 17.42
CA ARG A 432 30.95 42.92 18.75
C ARG A 432 29.59 43.45 19.19
N ARG A 433 28.73 43.84 18.25
CA ARG A 433 27.40 44.38 18.57
C ARG A 433 26.45 43.26 19.00
N LYS A 434 25.57 43.56 19.96
CA LYS A 434 24.51 42.64 20.39
C LYS A 434 23.47 42.51 19.28
N ASN A 435 22.86 41.33 19.16
CA ASN A 435 21.77 41.03 18.20
C ASN A 435 22.12 41.34 16.73
N THR A 436 23.40 41.22 16.39
CA THR A 436 23.90 41.28 15.01
C THR A 436 24.61 39.98 14.64
N SER A 437 24.74 39.72 13.34
CA SER A 437 25.37 38.54 12.75
C SER A 437 26.48 38.94 11.75
N LYS A 438 27.48 38.08 11.58
CA LYS A 438 28.48 38.16 10.49
C LYS A 438 27.99 37.55 9.18
N VAL A 439 26.77 37.00 9.16
CA VAL A 439 26.17 36.39 7.98
C VAL A 439 25.42 37.44 7.17
N LYS A 440 25.60 37.40 5.85
CA LYS A 440 24.87 38.28 4.89
C LYS A 440 23.89 37.54 4.01
N HIS A 441 24.01 36.22 3.91
CA HIS A 441 23.34 35.42 2.89
C HIS A 441 22.30 34.49 3.52
N GLY A 442 21.30 34.16 2.71
CA GLY A 442 20.28 33.14 2.96
C GLY A 442 19.74 32.64 1.61
N CYS A 443 18.88 31.64 1.63
CA CYS A 443 18.13 31.20 0.46
C CYS A 443 16.65 31.49 0.68
N TRP A 444 16.00 32.24 -0.21
CA TRP A 444 14.71 32.89 0.08
C TRP A 444 13.65 32.49 -0.92
N ILE A 445 12.45 32.23 -0.43
CA ILE A 445 11.27 32.23 -1.29
C ILE A 445 11.07 33.69 -1.73
N LYS A 446 10.89 33.93 -3.03
CA LYS A 446 10.80 35.29 -3.58
C LYS A 446 9.68 36.11 -2.93
N GLU A 447 8.50 35.50 -2.87
CA GLU A 447 7.25 36.21 -2.55
C GLU A 447 6.44 35.46 -1.47
N PRO A 448 6.97 35.22 -0.24
CA PRO A 448 6.29 34.41 0.76
C PRO A 448 5.03 35.09 1.32
N GLY A 449 4.86 36.39 1.05
CA GLY A 449 3.69 37.15 1.42
C GLY A 449 2.47 36.93 0.51
N LEU A 450 2.65 36.41 -0.71
CA LEU A 450 1.55 36.21 -1.66
C LEU A 450 0.66 35.05 -1.23
N PHE A 451 -0.65 35.30 -1.18
CA PHE A 451 -1.63 34.29 -0.74
C PHE A 451 -3.05 34.62 -1.21
N ASP A 452 -3.81 33.61 -1.65
CA ASP A 452 -5.22 33.76 -2.00
C ASP A 452 -6.11 33.61 -0.76
N ALA A 453 -6.23 34.69 0.02
CA ALA A 453 -7.03 34.70 1.24
C ALA A 453 -8.51 34.32 0.98
N ARG A 454 -9.09 34.76 -0.14
CA ARG A 454 -10.49 34.49 -0.48
C ARG A 454 -10.71 33.01 -0.78
N PHE A 455 -9.78 32.38 -1.52
CA PHE A 455 -9.83 30.94 -1.76
C PHE A 455 -9.91 30.17 -0.44
N PHE A 456 -9.05 30.53 0.52
CA PHE A 456 -8.98 29.87 1.82
C PHE A 456 -9.98 30.37 2.86
N GLN A 457 -10.90 31.26 2.48
CA GLN A 457 -11.95 31.84 3.34
C GLN A 457 -11.40 32.63 4.53
N MET A 458 -10.26 33.30 4.34
CA MET A 458 -9.68 34.24 5.29
C MET A 458 -10.00 35.68 4.90
N SER A 459 -10.28 36.52 5.89
CA SER A 459 -10.37 37.96 5.66
C SER A 459 -8.98 38.54 5.38
N PRO A 460 -8.86 39.68 4.64
CA PRO A 460 -7.58 40.36 4.48
C PRO A 460 -6.89 40.68 5.82
N ARG A 461 -7.66 41.07 6.83
CA ARG A 461 -7.15 41.38 8.18
C ARG A 461 -6.56 40.16 8.88
N GLU A 462 -7.21 39.01 8.74
CA GLU A 462 -6.68 37.74 9.26
C GLU A 462 -5.42 37.32 8.50
N ALA A 463 -5.45 37.37 7.16
CA ALA A 463 -4.33 36.95 6.32
C ALA A 463 -3.04 37.73 6.60
N CYS A 464 -3.14 39.03 6.92
CA CYS A 464 -1.98 39.85 7.32
C CYS A 464 -1.35 39.41 8.65
N GLN A 465 -2.13 38.88 9.60
CA GLN A 465 -1.62 38.40 10.89
C GLN A 465 -1.21 36.93 10.87
N SER A 466 -1.65 36.18 9.85
CA SER A 466 -1.25 34.79 9.62
C SER A 466 0.19 34.70 9.09
N ASP A 467 0.99 33.90 9.79
CA ASP A 467 2.35 33.56 9.43
C ASP A 467 2.39 33.05 7.98
N PRO A 468 3.31 33.58 7.12
CA PRO A 468 3.57 33.02 5.80
C PRO A 468 3.69 31.49 5.77
N ALA A 469 4.29 30.86 6.80
CA ALA A 469 4.38 29.41 6.92
C ALA A 469 3.00 28.73 6.92
N GLN A 470 2.02 29.27 7.66
CA GLN A 470 0.64 28.75 7.69
C GLN A 470 -0.04 28.91 6.32
N ARG A 471 0.16 30.07 5.69
CA ARG A 471 -0.44 30.39 4.38
C ARG A 471 0.11 29.49 3.28
N LEU A 472 1.43 29.35 3.22
CA LEU A 472 2.08 28.48 2.24
C LEU A 472 1.79 26.99 2.50
N ALA A 473 1.69 26.55 3.77
CA ALA A 473 1.30 25.17 4.08
C ALA A 473 -0.13 24.84 3.59
N LEU A 474 -1.07 25.78 3.71
CA LEU A 474 -2.42 25.63 3.15
C LEU A 474 -2.39 25.50 1.62
N LEU A 475 -1.57 26.34 0.96
CA LEU A 475 -1.38 26.32 -0.49
C LEU A 475 -0.78 24.99 -0.96
N THR A 476 0.35 24.57 -0.40
CA THR A 476 1.04 23.35 -0.80
C THR A 476 0.24 22.10 -0.43
N ALA A 477 -0.52 22.11 0.67
CA ALA A 477 -1.46 21.04 0.98
C ALA A 477 -2.59 20.94 -0.05
N TYR A 478 -3.17 22.07 -0.48
CA TYR A 478 -4.19 22.08 -1.54
C TYR A 478 -3.64 21.48 -2.85
N GLU A 479 -2.46 21.92 -3.27
CA GLU A 479 -1.81 21.43 -4.49
C GLU A 479 -1.46 19.94 -4.41
N ALA A 480 -0.96 19.48 -3.26
CA ALA A 480 -0.65 18.06 -3.05
C ALA A 480 -1.93 17.18 -3.03
N ILE A 481 -3.03 17.67 -2.46
CA ILE A 481 -4.36 17.02 -2.51
C ILE A 481 -4.85 16.93 -3.96
N GLU A 482 -4.75 18.00 -4.76
CA GLU A 482 -5.11 17.95 -6.18
C GLU A 482 -4.20 17.01 -6.98
N MET A 483 -2.89 16.98 -6.69
CA MET A 483 -1.94 16.06 -7.32
C MET A 483 -2.31 14.59 -7.03
N ALA A 484 -2.71 14.28 -5.79
CA ALA A 484 -3.21 12.95 -5.42
C ALA A 484 -4.57 12.61 -6.04
N GLY A 485 -5.26 13.58 -6.63
CA GLY A 485 -6.64 13.42 -7.09
C GLY A 485 -7.59 13.09 -5.93
N MET A 486 -7.25 13.52 -4.72
CA MET A 486 -8.03 13.25 -3.52
C MET A 486 -9.21 14.23 -3.47
N VAL A 487 -10.42 13.68 -3.32
CA VAL A 487 -11.64 14.44 -3.10
C VAL A 487 -12.24 13.94 -1.78
N PRO A 488 -12.49 14.82 -0.79
CA PRO A 488 -13.07 14.40 0.48
C PRO A 488 -14.37 13.61 0.29
N ASP A 489 -14.54 12.54 1.07
CA ASP A 489 -15.70 11.65 1.12
C ASP A 489 -15.96 10.83 -0.16
N ARG A 490 -15.04 10.82 -1.14
CA ARG A 490 -15.18 10.04 -2.39
C ARG A 490 -14.99 8.54 -2.17
N THR A 491 -14.06 8.18 -1.29
CA THR A 491 -13.65 6.79 -1.02
C THR A 491 -13.55 6.57 0.49
N ALA A 492 -13.43 5.31 0.92
CA ALA A 492 -13.29 4.98 2.34
C ALA A 492 -12.09 5.66 2.98
N SER A 493 -10.94 5.70 2.29
CA SER A 493 -9.72 6.28 2.83
C SER A 493 -9.64 7.82 2.75
N SER A 494 -10.57 8.45 2.03
CA SER A 494 -10.69 9.91 1.90
C SER A 494 -11.89 10.49 2.67
N GLN A 495 -12.56 9.67 3.48
CA GLN A 495 -13.55 10.17 4.45
C GLN A 495 -12.89 11.19 5.38
N ARG A 496 -13.59 12.29 5.65
CA ARG A 496 -13.05 13.42 6.41
C ARG A 496 -12.49 13.05 7.79
N ASP A 497 -13.09 12.08 8.47
CA ASP A 497 -12.67 11.56 9.76
C ASP A 497 -11.47 10.61 9.70
N ARG A 498 -11.06 10.21 8.50
CA ARG A 498 -9.93 9.32 8.26
C ARG A 498 -8.69 10.05 7.71
N VAL A 499 -8.67 11.38 7.71
CA VAL A 499 -7.54 12.20 7.24
C VAL A 499 -6.83 12.91 8.39
N GLY A 500 -5.55 12.59 8.61
CA GLY A 500 -4.67 13.25 9.60
C GLY A 500 -3.70 14.26 8.99
N VAL A 501 -3.19 15.21 9.78
CA VAL A 501 -2.27 16.28 9.35
C VAL A 501 -1.09 16.44 10.32
N PHE A 502 0.14 16.40 9.81
CA PHE A 502 1.38 16.37 10.59
C PHE A 502 2.43 17.32 10.00
N TYR A 503 2.87 18.35 10.73
CA TYR A 503 3.81 19.34 10.22
C TYR A 503 5.01 19.56 11.14
N GLY A 504 6.21 19.58 10.55
CA GLY A 504 7.43 20.01 11.21
C GLY A 504 7.59 21.53 11.18
N THR A 505 7.79 22.17 12.34
CA THR A 505 7.96 23.62 12.48
C THR A 505 8.74 23.95 13.76
N THR A 506 9.88 24.62 13.58
CA THR A 506 10.80 24.95 14.68
C THR A 506 10.65 26.40 15.17
N SER A 507 10.11 27.28 14.33
CA SER A 507 10.03 28.70 14.60
C SER A 507 8.66 29.29 14.29
N ASP A 508 8.41 30.43 14.92
CA ASP A 508 7.21 31.26 14.81
C ASP A 508 7.60 32.74 14.73
N ASP A 509 8.67 33.01 13.95
CA ASP A 509 9.29 34.33 13.73
C ASP A 509 8.23 35.43 13.48
N TRP A 510 7.20 35.12 12.68
CA TRP A 510 6.17 36.10 12.32
C TRP A 510 5.45 36.65 13.55
N ARG A 511 5.19 35.79 14.55
CA ARG A 511 4.57 36.19 15.81
C ARG A 511 5.49 37.07 16.63
N GLU A 512 6.79 36.78 16.61
CA GLU A 512 7.78 37.46 17.43
C GLU A 512 8.08 38.87 16.94
N VAL A 513 8.33 39.04 15.63
CA VAL A 513 8.88 40.30 15.10
C VAL A 513 8.01 41.02 14.09
N ASN A 514 6.96 40.39 13.53
CA ASN A 514 6.05 41.05 12.58
C ASN A 514 4.72 41.41 13.26
N SER A 515 3.88 40.41 13.56
CA SER A 515 2.59 40.67 14.22
C SER A 515 2.75 41.08 15.69
N GLY A 516 3.89 40.76 16.32
CA GLY A 516 4.26 41.24 17.65
C GLY A 516 4.43 42.75 17.74
N GLN A 517 4.61 43.46 16.62
CA GLN A 517 4.67 44.92 16.58
C GLN A 517 3.31 45.58 16.82
N ASN A 518 2.21 44.89 16.51
CA ASN A 518 0.85 45.39 16.68
C ASN A 518 -0.11 44.22 16.92
N ILE A 519 -0.17 43.78 18.16
CA ILE A 519 -1.00 42.64 18.59
C ILE A 519 -2.48 42.97 18.38
N ASP A 520 -3.18 42.07 17.70
CA ASP A 520 -4.61 42.20 17.38
C ASP A 520 -5.29 40.81 17.41
N THR A 521 -6.59 40.73 17.09
CA THR A 521 -7.45 39.54 17.25
C THR A 521 -6.86 38.24 16.69
N TYR A 522 -6.10 38.31 15.60
CA TYR A 522 -5.56 37.14 14.90
C TYR A 522 -4.09 36.83 15.26
N PHE A 523 -3.50 37.52 16.24
CA PHE A 523 -2.11 37.31 16.66
C PHE A 523 -1.83 35.86 17.07
N ILE A 524 -2.66 35.27 17.94
CA ILE A 524 -2.49 33.89 18.40
C ILE A 524 -2.80 32.88 17.29
N PRO A 525 -3.99 32.90 16.64
CA PRO A 525 -4.31 31.94 15.58
C PRO A 525 -3.41 32.07 14.34
N GLY A 526 -2.87 33.27 14.09
CA GLY A 526 -2.00 33.56 12.96
C GLY A 526 -0.53 33.24 13.21
N GLY A 527 -0.07 33.24 14.46
CA GLY A 527 1.35 33.05 14.80
C GLY A 527 1.68 31.78 15.58
N ASN A 528 0.71 31.05 16.12
CA ASN A 528 0.97 29.81 16.87
C ASN A 528 1.14 28.60 15.93
N ARG A 529 2.17 27.79 16.18
CA ARG A 529 2.56 26.64 15.34
C ARG A 529 1.48 25.56 15.21
N ALA A 530 0.66 25.36 16.25
CA ALA A 530 -0.44 24.39 16.22
C ALA A 530 -1.48 24.71 15.12
N PHE A 531 -1.58 25.97 14.69
CA PHE A 531 -2.49 26.38 13.62
C PHE A 531 -1.97 26.10 12.21
N ILE A 532 -0.70 25.70 12.02
CA ILE A 532 -0.20 25.24 10.71
C ILE A 532 -0.99 24.00 10.25
N PRO A 533 -0.93 22.84 10.95
CA PRO A 533 -1.77 21.69 10.60
C PRO A 533 -3.25 21.95 10.90
N GLY A 534 -3.57 22.67 11.99
CA GLY A 534 -4.95 22.91 12.41
C GLY A 534 -5.79 23.67 11.37
N ARG A 535 -5.20 24.62 10.64
CA ARG A 535 -5.92 25.33 9.56
C ARG A 535 -6.19 24.43 8.35
N ILE A 536 -5.31 23.48 8.04
CA ILE A 536 -5.54 22.49 6.98
C ILE A 536 -6.74 21.62 7.36
N ASN A 537 -6.75 21.08 8.59
CA ASN A 537 -7.91 20.35 9.13
C ASN A 537 -9.20 21.18 9.03
N TYR A 538 -9.16 22.41 9.53
CA TYR A 538 -10.33 23.29 9.57
C TYR A 538 -10.87 23.65 8.18
N HIS A 539 -9.99 23.96 7.22
CA HIS A 539 -10.39 24.38 5.89
C HIS A 539 -11.03 23.24 5.11
N PHE A 540 -10.41 22.06 5.11
CA PHE A 540 -10.88 20.89 4.35
C PHE A 540 -11.88 20.01 5.12
N LYS A 541 -12.14 20.34 6.38
CA LYS A 541 -13.03 19.61 7.31
C LYS A 541 -12.52 18.21 7.66
N PHE A 542 -11.20 18.05 7.76
CA PHE A 542 -10.60 16.80 8.21
C PHE A 542 -10.59 16.72 9.75
N SER A 543 -11.12 15.63 10.30
CA SER A 543 -11.24 15.43 11.75
C SER A 543 -10.34 14.33 12.32
N GLY A 544 -9.37 13.85 11.55
CA GLY A 544 -8.28 13.02 12.07
C GLY A 544 -7.25 13.85 12.87
N PRO A 545 -6.13 13.22 13.31
CA PRO A 545 -5.11 13.89 14.12
C PRO A 545 -4.55 15.17 13.48
N SER A 546 -4.16 16.14 14.30
CA SER A 546 -3.53 17.39 13.87
C SER A 546 -2.35 17.71 14.78
N VAL A 547 -1.13 17.56 14.27
CA VAL A 547 0.09 17.58 15.10
C VAL A 547 1.16 18.48 14.51
N SER A 548 1.67 19.38 15.34
CA SER A 548 2.88 20.18 15.08
C SER A 548 4.06 19.55 15.80
N VAL A 549 5.19 19.38 15.11
CA VAL A 549 6.39 18.68 15.62
C VAL A 549 7.58 19.62 15.55
N ASP A 550 8.33 19.70 16.65
CA ASP A 550 9.60 20.43 16.73
C ASP A 550 10.71 19.50 17.22
N THR A 551 11.57 19.11 16.29
CA THR A 551 12.85 18.44 16.56
C THR A 551 13.98 19.21 15.87
N ALA A 552 13.87 20.55 15.84
CA ALA A 552 14.75 21.44 15.10
C ALA A 552 14.87 21.06 13.61
N CYS A 553 16.08 20.83 13.11
CA CYS A 553 16.33 20.57 11.69
C CYS A 553 15.72 19.27 11.14
N SER A 554 15.32 18.32 11.99
CA SER A 554 14.71 17.04 11.57
C SER A 554 13.18 17.03 11.62
N SER A 555 12.55 18.17 11.95
CA SER A 555 11.11 18.24 12.27
C SER A 555 10.20 17.67 11.19
N SER A 556 10.47 17.91 9.90
CA SER A 556 9.61 17.40 8.81
C SER A 556 9.66 15.89 8.65
N LEU A 557 10.84 15.25 8.74
CA LEU A 557 10.89 13.78 8.72
C LEU A 557 10.40 13.17 10.03
N ALA A 558 10.56 13.85 11.17
CA ALA A 558 9.95 13.39 12.43
C ALA A 558 8.41 13.42 12.36
N ALA A 559 7.83 14.48 11.78
CA ALA A 559 6.40 14.53 11.45
C ALA A 559 5.99 13.44 10.47
N LEU A 560 6.80 13.17 9.43
CA LEU A 560 6.58 12.05 8.49
C LEU A 560 6.57 10.70 9.23
N ASN A 561 7.48 10.47 10.18
CA ASN A 561 7.52 9.26 11.00
C ASN A 561 6.22 9.08 11.81
N ILE A 562 5.74 10.15 12.44
CA ILE A 562 4.47 10.11 13.19
C ILE A 562 3.29 9.83 12.26
N ALA A 563 3.27 10.43 11.06
CA ALA A 563 2.24 10.20 10.06
C ALA A 563 2.21 8.74 9.57
N CYS A 564 3.38 8.16 9.24
CA CYS A 564 3.50 6.75 8.85
C CYS A 564 3.01 5.83 9.96
N ASN A 565 3.42 6.08 11.21
CA ASN A 565 2.95 5.28 12.35
C ASN A 565 1.43 5.38 12.58
N SER A 566 0.84 6.57 12.36
CA SER A 566 -0.62 6.78 12.46
C SER A 566 -1.38 5.98 11.38
N LEU A 567 -0.82 5.90 10.16
CA LEU A 567 -1.36 5.06 9.09
C LEU A 567 -1.26 3.57 9.43
N LEU A 568 -0.11 3.12 9.93
CA LEU A 568 0.10 1.71 10.29
C LEU A 568 -0.79 1.26 11.47
N LYS A 569 -1.03 2.15 12.44
CA LYS A 569 -1.94 1.94 13.56
C LYS A 569 -3.42 2.13 13.22
N LYS A 570 -3.72 2.63 12.02
CA LYS A 570 -5.08 2.95 11.54
C LYS A 570 -5.78 4.08 12.32
N ASP A 571 -5.02 5.00 12.91
CA ASP A 571 -5.55 6.25 13.45
C ASP A 571 -6.08 7.17 12.33
N CYS A 572 -5.52 7.02 11.13
CA CYS A 572 -6.00 7.60 9.88
C CYS A 572 -5.74 6.65 8.70
N ASP A 573 -6.36 6.94 7.55
CA ASP A 573 -6.20 6.18 6.30
C ASP A 573 -5.50 6.99 5.21
N THR A 574 -5.57 8.32 5.32
CA THR A 574 -4.75 9.27 4.57
C THR A 574 -4.07 10.22 5.55
N ALA A 575 -2.79 10.53 5.32
CA ALA A 575 -2.05 11.51 6.12
C ALA A 575 -1.44 12.60 5.24
N ILE A 576 -1.60 13.86 5.65
CA ILE A 576 -0.95 15.02 5.06
C ILE A 576 0.26 15.33 5.93
N ALA A 577 1.47 15.14 5.41
CA ALA A 577 2.70 15.37 6.16
C ALA A 577 3.56 16.45 5.50
N GLY A 578 4.29 17.24 6.28
CA GLY A 578 5.09 18.32 5.71
C GLY A 578 6.00 19.02 6.69
N GLY A 579 6.56 20.14 6.23
CA GLY A 579 7.35 21.04 7.06
C GLY A 579 7.40 22.44 6.50
N THR A 580 7.59 23.40 7.39
CA THR A 580 7.64 24.83 7.07
C THR A 580 8.85 25.48 7.72
N ASN A 581 9.50 26.38 6.99
CA ASN A 581 10.47 27.32 7.51
C ASN A 581 10.34 28.62 6.72
N VAL A 582 9.95 29.71 7.36
CA VAL A 582 9.95 31.05 6.73
C VAL A 582 10.61 32.02 7.69
N MET A 583 11.71 32.62 7.25
CA MET A 583 12.62 33.37 8.11
C MET A 583 12.27 34.85 8.09
N THR A 584 11.91 35.40 9.23
CA THR A 584 11.61 36.84 9.36
C THR A 584 12.31 37.49 10.56
N ASN A 585 12.76 36.70 11.54
CA ASN A 585 13.44 37.21 12.73
C ASN A 585 14.98 37.24 12.54
N PRO A 586 15.63 38.43 12.57
CA PRO A 586 17.08 38.53 12.49
C PRO A 586 17.82 37.96 13.71
N ASP A 587 17.16 37.84 14.87
CA ASP A 587 17.79 37.32 16.08
C ASP A 587 18.18 35.84 15.94
N ASN A 588 17.43 35.07 15.14
CA ASN A 588 17.79 33.69 14.81
C ASN A 588 19.09 33.61 14.00
N PHE A 589 19.33 34.54 13.07
CA PHE A 589 20.63 34.66 12.39
C PHE A 589 21.76 35.05 13.36
N ALA A 590 21.48 35.96 14.29
CA ALA A 590 22.46 36.42 15.27
C ALA A 590 22.83 35.33 16.30
N GLY A 591 21.86 34.52 16.73
CA GLY A 591 22.06 33.40 17.64
C GLY A 591 22.82 32.25 16.99
N LEU A 592 22.41 31.84 15.79
CA LEU A 592 23.05 30.74 15.05
C LEU A 592 24.49 31.08 14.61
N ASP A 593 24.77 32.33 14.23
CA ASP A 593 26.15 32.78 13.96
C ASP A 593 27.02 32.79 15.23
N ARG A 594 26.46 33.18 16.38
CA ARG A 594 27.16 33.08 17.69
C ARG A 594 27.43 31.63 18.09
N GLY A 595 26.53 30.72 17.72
CA GLY A 595 26.69 29.29 17.90
C GLY A 595 27.61 28.63 16.86
N HIS A 596 28.18 29.38 15.92
CA HIS A 596 29.02 28.88 14.84
C HIS A 596 28.35 27.85 13.92
N PHE A 597 27.03 27.92 13.80
CA PHE A 597 26.28 27.03 12.89
C PHE A 597 26.33 27.49 11.44
N LEU A 598 26.45 28.80 11.23
CA LEU A 598 26.24 29.41 9.93
C LEU A 598 27.53 29.62 9.15
N SER A 599 27.47 29.34 7.85
CA SER A 599 28.47 29.77 6.89
C SER A 599 28.44 31.29 6.76
N ARG A 600 29.62 31.91 6.80
CA ARG A 600 29.77 33.36 6.60
C ARG A 600 30.07 33.72 5.15
N THR A 601 30.34 32.71 4.33
CA THR A 601 30.87 32.87 2.97
C THR A 601 29.81 32.69 1.88
N GLY A 602 28.72 31.97 2.16
CA GLY A 602 27.67 31.70 1.17
C GLY A 602 26.84 30.48 1.56
N ASN A 603 26.40 29.70 0.56
CA ASN A 603 25.59 28.50 0.76
C ASN A 603 26.32 27.36 1.50
N CYS A 604 25.59 26.26 1.75
CA CYS A 604 26.13 25.01 2.27
C CYS A 604 27.14 24.41 1.30
N LYS A 605 28.43 24.38 1.69
CA LYS A 605 29.51 23.78 0.89
C LYS A 605 29.66 22.29 1.19
N THR A 606 28.58 21.54 1.01
CA THR A 606 28.50 20.14 1.40
C THR A 606 29.55 19.31 0.66
N PHE A 607 30.33 18.53 1.43
CA PHE A 607 31.48 17.72 1.00
C PHE A 607 32.74 18.49 0.60
N ASP A 608 32.74 19.81 0.68
CA ASP A 608 33.91 20.63 0.37
C ASP A 608 34.89 20.71 1.54
N ASP A 609 36.18 20.83 1.24
CA ASP A 609 37.22 21.03 2.24
C ASP A 609 37.12 22.36 2.98
N SER A 610 36.47 23.38 2.40
CA SER A 610 36.27 24.70 3.01
C SER A 610 34.90 24.89 3.68
N ALA A 611 34.19 23.79 3.94
CA ALA A 611 32.90 23.75 4.64
C ALA A 611 32.95 24.43 6.03
N ASP A 612 32.30 25.60 6.18
CA ASP A 612 32.38 26.49 7.34
C ASP A 612 31.04 26.66 8.10
N GLY A 613 30.00 25.90 7.74
CA GLY A 613 28.65 26.03 8.30
C GLY A 613 27.57 25.96 7.22
N TYR A 614 26.31 26.01 7.65
CA TYR A 614 25.16 25.99 6.74
C TYR A 614 24.62 27.40 6.44
N CYS A 615 23.93 27.54 5.32
CA CYS A 615 23.18 28.74 4.96
C CYS A 615 21.69 28.52 5.28
N ARG A 616 21.05 29.43 6.03
CA ARG A 616 19.62 29.26 6.35
C ARG A 616 18.75 29.46 5.11
N ALA A 617 17.62 28.77 5.04
CA ALA A 617 16.71 28.86 3.91
C ALA A 617 15.24 28.89 4.28
N ASP A 618 14.45 29.62 3.51
CA ASP A 618 13.00 29.44 3.45
C ASP A 618 12.69 28.08 2.80
N GLY A 619 11.56 27.48 3.14
CA GLY A 619 11.09 26.26 2.51
C GLY A 619 9.77 25.77 3.07
N VAL A 620 8.86 25.37 2.20
CA VAL A 620 7.60 24.72 2.59
C VAL A 620 7.38 23.51 1.68
N GLY A 621 7.08 22.36 2.27
CA GLY A 621 6.80 21.15 1.52
C GLY A 621 5.70 20.32 2.16
N THR A 622 4.89 19.67 1.33
CA THR A 622 3.77 18.81 1.73
C THR A 622 3.76 17.55 0.89
N VAL A 623 3.49 16.41 1.52
CA VAL A 623 3.25 15.10 0.90
C VAL A 623 1.95 14.51 1.40
N ILE A 624 1.27 13.74 0.53
CA ILE A 624 0.07 12.97 0.85
C ILE A 624 0.46 11.49 0.92
N LEU A 625 0.13 10.85 2.03
CA LEU A 625 0.51 9.49 2.35
C LEU A 625 -0.72 8.61 2.53
N LYS A 626 -0.65 7.37 2.06
CA LYS A 626 -1.63 6.32 2.32
C LYS A 626 -0.93 4.99 2.50
N ARG A 627 -1.57 4.03 3.15
CA ARG A 627 -1.11 2.62 3.03
C ARG A 627 -1.16 2.23 1.56
N LEU A 628 -0.16 1.48 1.08
CA LEU A 628 -0.06 1.14 -0.33
C LEU A 628 -1.29 0.40 -0.86
N SER A 629 -1.91 -0.46 -0.03
CA SER A 629 -3.18 -1.12 -0.34
C SER A 629 -4.30 -0.14 -0.68
N ASP A 630 -4.39 0.97 0.06
CA ASP A 630 -5.48 1.93 -0.04
C ASP A 630 -5.25 2.91 -1.20
N ALA A 631 -3.98 3.18 -1.52
CA ALA A 631 -3.62 3.91 -2.74
C ALA A 631 -3.99 3.12 -4.00
N ILE A 632 -3.70 1.81 -4.02
CA ILE A 632 -4.08 0.91 -5.12
C ILE A 632 -5.60 0.80 -5.24
N ALA A 633 -6.30 0.58 -4.12
CA ALA A 633 -7.76 0.46 -4.09
C ALA A 633 -8.47 1.71 -4.63
N ASP A 634 -7.95 2.89 -4.33
CA ASP A 634 -8.53 4.16 -4.77
C ASP A 634 -8.07 4.59 -6.18
N ASN A 635 -7.20 3.80 -6.81
CA ASN A 635 -6.52 4.11 -8.06
C ASN A 635 -5.80 5.48 -7.99
N ASP A 636 -5.01 5.66 -6.93
CA ASP A 636 -4.19 6.85 -6.73
C ASP A 636 -2.86 6.75 -7.49
N PRO A 637 -2.29 7.88 -7.94
CA PRO A 637 -0.91 7.88 -8.41
C PRO A 637 0.03 7.50 -7.25
N VAL A 638 1.09 6.72 -7.52
CA VAL A 638 2.11 6.37 -6.53
C VAL A 638 3.47 6.86 -7.03
N PHE A 639 3.95 7.97 -6.46
CA PHE A 639 5.21 8.60 -6.86
C PHE A 639 6.43 7.94 -6.22
N GLY A 640 6.23 7.28 -5.08
CA GLY A 640 7.24 6.52 -4.36
C GLY A 640 6.59 5.78 -3.19
N VAL A 641 7.30 4.81 -2.63
CA VAL A 641 6.85 4.00 -1.50
C VAL A 641 7.89 4.07 -0.40
N ILE A 642 7.46 4.50 0.79
CA ILE A 642 8.25 4.43 2.01
C ILE A 642 8.18 2.99 2.53
N LEU A 643 9.33 2.33 2.59
CA LEU A 643 9.49 0.99 3.17
C LEU A 643 9.71 1.06 4.68
N GLY A 644 10.25 2.17 5.16
CA GLY A 644 10.47 2.42 6.58
C GLY A 644 10.92 3.85 6.84
N VAL A 645 10.56 4.36 8.02
CA VAL A 645 11.03 5.63 8.55
C VAL A 645 11.25 5.45 10.04
N HIS A 646 12.39 5.92 10.55
CA HIS A 646 12.71 5.81 11.98
C HIS A 646 13.42 7.04 12.49
N THR A 647 13.29 7.28 13.79
CA THR A 647 13.99 8.34 14.51
C THR A 647 14.72 7.78 15.73
N ASN A 648 15.96 8.19 15.95
CA ASN A 648 16.71 7.95 17.19
C ASN A 648 17.41 9.23 17.68
N HIS A 649 18.34 9.11 18.63
CA HIS A 649 19.04 10.25 19.21
C HIS A 649 20.54 9.97 19.40
N SER A 650 21.39 10.95 19.10
CA SER A 650 22.83 10.94 19.34
C SER A 650 23.16 11.27 20.81
N ALA A 651 22.65 10.45 21.74
CA ALA A 651 22.75 10.72 23.18
C ALA A 651 24.19 10.67 23.72
N GLU A 652 25.03 9.81 23.13
CA GLU A 652 26.43 9.62 23.51
C GLU A 652 27.39 10.59 22.79
N ALA A 653 26.86 11.64 22.15
CA ALA A 653 27.69 12.63 21.48
C ALA A 653 28.48 13.47 22.49
N VAL A 654 29.70 13.87 22.12
CA VAL A 654 30.60 14.68 22.97
C VAL A 654 30.05 16.07 23.33
N SER A 655 29.05 16.54 22.59
CA SER A 655 28.32 17.78 22.85
C SER A 655 26.90 17.61 22.35
N ILE A 656 25.95 18.27 23.02
CA ILE A 656 24.53 18.27 22.64
C ILE A 656 24.28 18.63 21.18
N THR A 657 25.17 19.43 20.57
CA THR A 657 25.04 19.89 19.17
C THR A 657 25.86 19.10 18.16
N ARG A 658 26.65 18.12 18.60
CA ARG A 658 27.51 17.32 17.70
C ARG A 658 26.82 16.02 17.29
N PRO A 659 26.92 15.62 16.01
CA PRO A 659 26.38 14.34 15.56
C PRO A 659 27.23 13.16 16.04
N LEU A 660 26.67 11.96 15.97
CA LEU A 660 27.36 10.72 16.31
C LEU A 660 27.14 9.66 15.22
N ALA A 661 28.23 9.21 14.57
CA ALA A 661 28.18 8.26 13.45
C ALA A 661 27.52 6.92 13.84
N THR A 662 27.86 6.37 15.01
CA THR A 662 27.32 5.07 15.46
C THR A 662 25.80 5.10 15.66
N ALA A 663 25.24 6.22 16.11
CA ALA A 663 23.79 6.40 16.19
C ALA A 663 23.14 6.44 14.80
N GLN A 664 23.79 7.08 13.83
CA GLN A 664 23.32 7.13 12.44
C GLN A 664 23.40 5.74 11.77
N GLU A 665 24.51 5.03 11.93
CA GLU A 665 24.71 3.66 11.43
C GLU A 665 23.67 2.68 12.00
N TYR A 666 23.41 2.75 13.30
CA TYR A 666 22.39 1.92 13.94
C TYR A 666 21.01 2.18 13.33
N LEU A 667 20.65 3.46 13.08
CA LEU A 667 19.40 3.83 12.45
C LEU A 667 19.27 3.24 11.03
N PHE A 668 20.32 3.33 10.21
CA PHE A 668 20.33 2.77 8.87
C PHE A 668 20.18 1.26 8.88
N ARG A 669 20.93 0.58 9.75
CA ARG A 669 20.88 -0.88 9.90
C ARG A 669 19.50 -1.36 10.34
N LYS A 670 18.86 -0.64 11.27
CA LYS A 670 17.49 -0.92 11.69
C LYS A 670 16.52 -0.86 10.53
N LEU A 671 16.57 0.21 9.73
CA LEU A 671 15.72 0.36 8.54
C LEU A 671 15.95 -0.74 7.50
N LEU A 672 17.20 -1.09 7.21
CA LEU A 672 17.55 -2.16 6.27
C LEU A 672 17.04 -3.53 6.74
N ASN A 673 17.25 -3.86 8.02
CA ASN A 673 16.82 -5.14 8.60
C ASN A 673 15.29 -5.28 8.66
N GLU A 674 14.57 -4.23 9.06
CA GLU A 674 13.11 -4.29 9.16
C GLU A 674 12.42 -4.30 7.78
N SER A 675 13.04 -3.70 6.76
CA SER A 675 12.52 -3.71 5.39
C SER A 675 12.98 -4.90 4.55
N GLY A 676 13.97 -5.66 5.03
CA GLY A 676 14.60 -6.75 4.27
C GLY A 676 15.45 -6.27 3.09
N VAL A 677 15.75 -4.99 3.00
CA VAL A 677 16.54 -4.41 1.92
C VAL A 677 18.02 -4.62 2.19
N LYS A 678 18.74 -5.18 1.21
CA LYS A 678 20.18 -5.37 1.33
C LYS A 678 20.89 -4.03 1.12
N PRO A 679 21.98 -3.72 1.86
CA PRO A 679 22.67 -2.43 1.74
C PRO A 679 23.09 -2.06 0.31
N HIS A 680 23.53 -3.04 -0.49
CA HIS A 680 23.98 -2.84 -1.86
C HIS A 680 22.85 -2.59 -2.87
N GLU A 681 21.59 -2.82 -2.50
CA GLU A 681 20.43 -2.44 -3.32
C GLU A 681 20.13 -0.93 -3.25
N ILE A 682 20.69 -0.24 -2.27
CA ILE A 682 20.62 1.22 -2.19
C ILE A 682 21.56 1.81 -3.23
N SER A 683 20.99 2.67 -4.08
CA SER A 683 21.68 3.31 -5.20
C SER A 683 21.85 4.82 -5.03
N TYR A 684 21.10 5.43 -4.11
CA TYR A 684 21.22 6.85 -3.78
C TYR A 684 21.07 7.11 -2.27
N VAL A 685 21.89 8.01 -1.72
CA VAL A 685 21.68 8.58 -0.38
C VAL A 685 21.63 10.10 -0.50
N GLU A 686 20.46 10.66 -0.20
CA GLU A 686 20.29 12.09 0.05
C GLU A 686 20.73 12.36 1.49
N MET A 687 21.97 12.83 1.63
CA MET A 687 22.61 13.08 2.92
C MET A 687 22.05 14.36 3.57
N HIS A 688 22.11 14.41 4.91
CA HIS A 688 21.80 15.60 5.66
C HIS A 688 22.75 16.74 5.29
N GLY A 689 24.06 16.48 5.20
CA GLY A 689 25.04 17.28 4.45
C GLY A 689 24.91 18.79 4.64
N THR A 690 25.18 19.29 5.83
CA THR A 690 25.00 20.71 6.19
C THR A 690 26.15 21.60 5.75
N GLY A 691 27.21 21.06 5.16
CA GLY A 691 28.38 21.86 4.77
C GLY A 691 29.19 22.25 5.99
N THR A 692 29.32 21.33 6.95
CA THR A 692 30.28 21.44 8.06
C THR A 692 31.37 20.39 7.88
N GLN A 693 32.65 20.77 7.98
CA GLN A 693 33.75 19.82 7.81
C GLN A 693 33.57 18.53 8.66
N ALA A 694 33.31 18.69 9.97
CA ALA A 694 33.16 17.57 10.88
C ALA A 694 31.83 16.82 10.72
N GLY A 695 30.72 17.53 10.52
CA GLY A 695 29.40 16.90 10.39
C GLY A 695 29.30 16.08 9.09
N ASP A 696 29.79 16.63 7.98
CA ASP A 696 29.84 15.94 6.70
C ASP A 696 30.73 14.70 6.76
N ALA A 697 31.87 14.76 7.48
CA ALA A 697 32.77 13.62 7.66
C ALA A 697 32.16 12.51 8.54
N VAL A 698 31.48 12.88 9.65
CA VAL A 698 30.76 11.94 10.52
C VAL A 698 29.63 11.25 9.75
N GLU A 699 28.85 12.00 8.97
CA GLU A 699 27.80 11.40 8.15
C GLU A 699 28.36 10.50 7.05
N MET A 700 29.42 10.95 6.35
CA MET A 700 30.10 10.14 5.33
C MET A 700 30.59 8.81 5.91
N GLN A 701 31.22 8.83 7.10
CA GLN A 701 31.63 7.62 7.81
C GLN A 701 30.45 6.67 8.03
N SER A 702 29.33 7.18 8.55
CA SER A 702 28.14 6.36 8.83
C SER A 702 27.54 5.73 7.55
N VAL A 703 27.53 6.49 6.44
CA VAL A 703 27.04 6.05 5.13
C VAL A 703 27.96 4.97 4.57
N LEU A 704 29.28 5.18 4.58
CA LEU A 704 30.22 4.19 4.06
C LEU A 704 30.20 2.90 4.89
N HIS A 705 30.19 2.99 6.22
CA HIS A 705 30.10 1.80 7.08
C HIS A 705 28.81 0.99 6.87
N SER A 706 27.72 1.65 6.46
CA SER A 706 26.44 0.98 6.27
C SER A 706 26.24 0.46 4.85
N PHE A 707 26.72 1.19 3.85
CA PHE A 707 26.38 0.93 2.44
C PHE A 707 27.59 0.56 1.58
N ALA A 708 28.83 0.82 2.01
CA ALA A 708 30.05 0.64 1.21
C ALA A 708 31.31 0.51 2.12
N TRP A 709 31.31 -0.47 3.04
CA TRP A 709 32.30 -0.58 4.13
C TRP A 709 33.72 -0.93 3.66
N ASP A 710 33.87 -1.30 2.39
CA ASP A 710 35.09 -1.71 1.70
C ASP A 710 34.82 -1.78 0.17
N GLN A 711 35.31 -2.81 -0.53
CA GLN A 711 35.00 -3.11 -1.94
C GLN A 711 33.83 -4.10 -2.09
N SER A 712 32.93 -4.19 -1.11
CA SER A 712 31.78 -5.11 -1.09
C SER A 712 30.76 -4.85 -2.19
N ARG A 713 30.77 -3.65 -2.80
CA ARG A 713 29.91 -3.33 -3.93
C ARG A 713 30.45 -3.92 -5.23
N ARG A 714 29.59 -4.64 -5.94
CA ARG A 714 29.88 -5.07 -7.31
C ARG A 714 29.90 -3.86 -8.26
N PRO A 715 30.56 -3.96 -9.43
CA PRO A 715 30.57 -2.88 -10.42
C PRO A 715 29.16 -2.42 -10.85
N SER A 716 28.17 -3.32 -10.86
CA SER A 716 26.77 -3.03 -11.22
C SER A 716 25.97 -2.26 -10.16
N ASP A 717 26.48 -2.19 -8.93
CA ASP A 717 25.77 -1.77 -7.72
C ASP A 717 26.32 -0.41 -7.23
N THR A 718 26.24 0.60 -8.10
CA THR A 718 26.75 1.95 -7.83
C THR A 718 25.96 2.65 -6.72
N LEU A 719 26.67 3.42 -5.89
CA LEU A 719 26.07 4.30 -4.88
C LEU A 719 26.35 5.76 -5.21
N HIS A 720 25.31 6.57 -5.35
CA HIS A 720 25.43 8.01 -5.53
C HIS A 720 25.08 8.75 -4.23
N LEU A 721 25.83 9.81 -3.94
CA LEU A 721 25.64 10.67 -2.77
C LEU A 721 25.35 12.11 -3.20
N GLY A 722 24.52 12.82 -2.45
CA GLY A 722 24.26 14.23 -2.67
C GLY A 722 23.57 14.91 -1.50
N SER A 723 23.41 16.23 -1.59
CA SER A 723 22.55 16.99 -0.67
C SER A 723 21.95 18.21 -1.35
N VAL A 724 20.63 18.34 -1.26
CA VAL A 724 19.81 19.45 -1.76
C VAL A 724 20.19 20.79 -1.14
N LYS A 725 20.79 20.77 0.06
CA LYS A 725 21.15 21.98 0.80
C LYS A 725 22.24 22.78 0.09
N SER A 726 23.04 22.14 -0.75
CA SER A 726 24.04 22.83 -1.58
C SER A 726 23.40 23.78 -2.60
N ASN A 727 22.19 23.45 -3.05
CA ASN A 727 21.44 24.24 -4.03
C ASN A 727 20.64 25.33 -3.32
N VAL A 728 19.74 24.92 -2.41
CA VAL A 728 18.70 25.79 -1.85
C VAL A 728 18.89 26.12 -0.38
N GLY A 729 20.05 25.80 0.21
CA GLY A 729 20.34 26.04 1.62
C GLY A 729 19.60 25.10 2.56
N HIS A 730 19.77 25.33 3.85
CA HIS A 730 19.21 24.52 4.92
C HIS A 730 17.84 25.09 5.35
N GLY A 731 16.76 24.45 4.90
CA GLY A 731 15.39 24.80 5.24
C GLY A 731 14.96 24.47 6.67
N GLU A 732 15.88 24.34 7.62
CA GLU A 732 15.67 23.95 9.03
C GLU A 732 14.57 22.88 9.18
N SER A 733 13.40 23.20 9.76
CA SER A 733 12.27 22.27 9.93
C SER A 733 11.74 21.67 8.62
N ALA A 734 11.83 22.37 7.49
CA ALA A 734 11.40 21.90 6.18
C ALA A 734 12.46 21.08 5.41
N SER A 735 13.68 20.96 5.93
CA SER A 735 14.81 20.36 5.21
C SER A 735 14.56 18.92 4.75
N GLY A 736 13.95 18.12 5.63
CA GLY A 736 13.61 16.74 5.36
C GLY A 736 12.64 16.55 4.21
N VAL A 737 11.54 17.31 4.23
CA VAL A 737 10.54 17.23 3.15
C VAL A 737 11.08 17.80 1.83
N THR A 738 11.93 18.83 1.85
CA THR A 738 12.62 19.32 0.65
C THR A 738 13.54 18.26 0.05
N ALA A 739 14.32 17.57 0.89
CA ALA A 739 15.18 16.46 0.48
C ALA A 739 14.36 15.28 -0.10
N LEU A 740 13.24 14.92 0.53
CA LEU A 740 12.31 13.90 0.04
C LEU A 740 11.72 14.28 -1.33
N ILE A 741 11.27 15.52 -1.51
CA ILE A 741 10.72 16.00 -2.78
C ILE A 741 11.77 15.96 -3.89
N LYS A 742 13.02 16.35 -3.61
CA LYS A 742 14.12 16.17 -4.57
C LYS A 742 14.23 14.72 -5.04
N VAL A 743 14.24 13.75 -4.11
CA VAL A 743 14.36 12.33 -4.48
C VAL A 743 13.15 11.85 -5.28
N LEU A 744 11.94 12.30 -4.96
CA LEU A 744 10.74 11.98 -5.75
C LEU A 744 10.82 12.54 -7.18
N LEU A 745 11.34 13.77 -7.34
CA LEU A 745 11.58 14.36 -8.67
C LEU A 745 12.68 13.59 -9.43
N MET A 746 13.77 13.21 -8.75
CA MET A 746 14.81 12.36 -9.33
C MET A 746 14.26 11.02 -9.82
N MET A 747 13.36 10.38 -9.06
CA MET A 747 12.68 9.16 -9.48
C MET A 747 11.76 9.43 -10.67
N ARG A 748 11.00 10.52 -10.67
CA ARG A 748 10.09 10.90 -11.77
C ARG A 748 10.85 11.14 -13.08
N HIS A 749 11.97 11.86 -13.02
CA HIS A 749 12.78 12.21 -14.18
C HIS A 749 13.87 11.18 -14.52
N SER A 750 14.05 10.16 -13.67
CA SER A 750 15.09 9.13 -13.82
C SER A 750 16.51 9.68 -13.96
N ALA A 751 16.81 10.73 -13.19
CA ALA A 751 18.08 11.44 -13.24
C ALA A 751 18.55 11.86 -11.84
N ILE A 752 19.87 11.90 -11.65
CA ILE A 752 20.55 12.45 -10.47
C ILE A 752 21.11 13.82 -10.85
N PRO A 753 20.66 14.92 -10.22
CA PRO A 753 21.15 16.25 -10.51
C PRO A 753 22.61 16.43 -10.05
N PRO A 754 23.35 17.36 -10.66
CA PRO A 754 24.70 17.69 -10.24
C PRO A 754 24.75 18.25 -8.80
N HIS A 755 25.78 17.84 -8.06
CA HIS A 755 26.10 18.31 -6.72
C HIS A 755 26.97 19.58 -6.80
N CYS A 756 26.43 20.71 -6.37
CA CYS A 756 27.10 22.01 -6.45
C CYS A 756 27.78 22.46 -5.14
N GLY A 757 27.83 21.59 -4.12
CA GLY A 757 28.37 21.90 -2.80
C GLY A 757 29.89 21.93 -2.73
N ILE A 758 30.57 21.14 -3.57
CA ILE A 758 32.04 21.11 -3.67
C ILE A 758 32.47 22.29 -4.54
N LYS A 759 33.07 23.31 -3.93
CA LYS A 759 33.53 24.55 -4.59
C LYS A 759 35.02 24.52 -4.92
N SER A 760 35.78 23.73 -4.20
CA SER A 760 37.24 23.61 -4.31
C SER A 760 37.63 22.14 -4.50
N LYS A 761 37.82 21.40 -3.41
CA LYS A 761 38.18 19.99 -3.40
C LYS A 761 37.35 19.24 -2.35
N ILE A 762 37.27 17.92 -2.50
CA ILE A 762 36.60 17.04 -1.54
C ILE A 762 37.28 17.17 -0.16
N ASN A 763 36.46 17.20 0.88
CA ASN A 763 36.84 17.26 2.28
C ASN A 763 37.90 16.22 2.64
N HIS A 764 39.03 16.65 3.21
CA HIS A 764 40.14 15.78 3.62
C HIS A 764 39.77 14.74 4.69
N GLY A 765 38.67 14.94 5.42
CA GLY A 765 38.11 13.96 6.36
C GLY A 765 37.42 12.78 5.69
N PHE A 766 37.25 12.79 4.37
CA PHE A 766 36.66 11.69 3.61
C PHE A 766 37.75 10.71 3.18
N PRO A 767 37.45 9.41 3.04
CA PRO A 767 38.44 8.46 2.57
C PRO A 767 38.74 8.66 1.08
N THR A 768 39.99 8.46 0.68
CA THR A 768 40.45 8.69 -0.71
C THR A 768 40.05 7.60 -1.70
N ASP A 769 39.39 6.54 -1.22
CA ASP A 769 39.09 5.33 -1.98
C ASP A 769 37.61 5.21 -2.41
N LEU A 770 36.81 6.29 -2.35
CA LEU A 770 35.38 6.29 -2.74
C LEU A 770 35.12 5.61 -4.09
N ALA A 771 35.94 5.93 -5.10
CA ALA A 771 35.83 5.31 -6.43
C ALA A 771 36.08 3.79 -6.39
N ARG A 772 37.01 3.31 -5.56
CA ARG A 772 37.27 1.87 -5.36
C ARG A 772 36.12 1.18 -4.62
N ARG A 773 35.37 1.91 -3.80
CA ARG A 773 34.15 1.45 -3.11
C ARG A 773 32.89 1.51 -3.98
N ASN A 774 33.02 1.93 -5.25
CA ASN A 774 31.92 2.21 -6.19
C ASN A 774 30.91 3.27 -5.69
N VAL A 775 31.44 4.30 -4.99
CA VAL A 775 30.69 5.44 -4.46
C VAL A 775 31.02 6.70 -5.26
N HIS A 776 29.98 7.42 -5.69
CA HIS A 776 30.08 8.53 -6.64
C HIS A 776 29.35 9.78 -6.14
N ILE A 777 29.92 10.94 -6.45
CA ILE A 777 29.27 12.24 -6.30
C ILE A 777 29.08 12.79 -7.72
N ALA A 778 27.84 13.06 -8.11
CA ALA A 778 27.53 13.48 -9.47
C ALA A 778 27.92 14.95 -9.67
N PHE A 779 28.94 15.26 -10.48
CA PHE A 779 29.30 16.65 -10.85
C PHE A 779 28.55 17.16 -12.08
N GLN A 780 27.90 16.25 -12.80
CA GLN A 780 27.01 16.48 -13.94
C GLN A 780 25.77 15.60 -13.72
N GLU A 781 24.70 15.86 -14.48
CA GLU A 781 23.52 14.97 -14.45
C GLU A 781 23.94 13.53 -14.75
N ALA A 782 23.51 12.58 -13.90
CA ALA A 782 23.75 11.16 -14.09
C ALA A 782 22.43 10.41 -14.27
N GLU A 783 22.42 9.39 -15.13
CA GLU A 783 21.22 8.58 -15.35
C GLU A 783 20.86 7.77 -14.09
N TRP A 784 19.57 7.71 -13.78
CA TRP A 784 19.02 6.87 -12.71
C TRP A 784 17.82 6.09 -13.22
N ASN A 785 18.05 5.32 -14.28
CA ASN A 785 17.02 4.54 -14.96
C ASN A 785 16.54 3.35 -14.12
N LYS A 786 15.26 3.02 -14.22
CA LYS A 786 14.71 1.77 -13.68
C LYS A 786 15.27 0.60 -14.48
N LYS A 787 16.01 -0.31 -13.84
CA LYS A 787 16.44 -1.56 -14.48
C LYS A 787 15.24 -2.53 -14.54
N ALA A 788 15.17 -3.35 -15.59
CA ALA A 788 14.11 -4.35 -15.71
C ALA A 788 14.07 -5.25 -14.46
N HIS A 789 12.88 -5.41 -13.87
CA HIS A 789 12.65 -6.20 -12.65
C HIS A 789 13.36 -5.68 -11.38
N GLN A 790 13.85 -4.44 -11.35
CA GLN A 790 14.41 -3.81 -10.15
C GLN A 790 13.78 -2.44 -9.88
N THR A 791 13.48 -2.17 -8.61
CA THR A 791 13.06 -0.84 -8.14
C THR A 791 14.29 -0.05 -7.68
N ARG A 792 14.33 1.25 -7.98
CA ARG A 792 15.34 2.13 -7.39
C ARG A 792 15.03 2.29 -5.91
N LYS A 793 16.06 2.17 -5.07
CA LYS A 793 15.97 2.39 -3.62
C LYS A 793 16.93 3.49 -3.19
N ALA A 794 16.46 4.35 -2.30
CA ALA A 794 17.20 5.48 -1.80
C ALA A 794 16.99 5.69 -0.30
N PHE A 795 18.00 6.24 0.37
CA PHE A 795 17.89 6.76 1.73
C PHE A 795 17.80 8.29 1.71
N VAL A 796 16.95 8.85 2.57
CA VAL A 796 16.89 10.30 2.84
C VAL A 796 17.19 10.53 4.31
N ASN A 797 18.29 11.22 4.60
CA ASN A 797 18.76 11.50 5.95
C ASN A 797 18.40 12.92 6.38
N ASN A 798 17.92 13.08 7.61
CA ASN A 798 17.70 14.39 8.20
C ASN A 798 17.99 14.38 9.70
N PHE A 799 19.06 15.07 10.10
CA PHE A 799 19.51 15.12 11.49
C PHE A 799 19.30 16.50 12.10
N SER A 800 19.37 16.59 13.42
CA SER A 800 19.16 17.83 14.16
C SER A 800 20.31 18.13 15.12
N ALA A 801 20.59 19.42 15.29
CA ALA A 801 21.51 19.90 16.32
C ALA A 801 20.98 19.66 17.75
N ALA A 802 19.73 19.22 17.92
CA ALA A 802 19.20 18.78 19.19
C ALA A 802 19.53 17.30 19.47
N GLY A 803 20.25 16.61 18.58
CA GLY A 803 20.65 15.21 18.71
C GLY A 803 19.73 14.20 18.04
N GLY A 804 18.49 14.57 17.69
CA GLY A 804 17.55 13.69 16.99
C GLY A 804 17.99 13.40 15.55
N ASN A 805 18.00 12.12 15.16
CA ASN A 805 18.28 11.67 13.79
C ASN A 805 17.06 10.98 13.20
N THR A 806 16.67 11.34 11.98
CA THR A 806 15.58 10.67 11.25
C THR A 806 16.07 10.26 9.87
N ALA A 807 15.69 9.06 9.42
CA ALA A 807 15.99 8.56 8.09
C ALA A 807 14.77 7.87 7.48
N VAL A 808 14.64 7.97 6.16
CA VAL A 808 13.57 7.37 5.36
C VAL A 808 14.19 6.47 4.30
N LEU A 809 13.71 5.22 4.22
CA LEU A 809 14.01 4.30 3.13
C LEU A 809 12.88 4.32 2.12
N LEU A 810 13.20 4.77 0.90
CA LEU A 810 12.26 4.97 -0.21
C LEU A 810 12.54 3.97 -1.33
N GLN A 811 11.49 3.52 -2.01
CA GLN A 811 11.58 2.79 -3.27
C GLN A 811 10.62 3.35 -4.33
N ASP A 812 10.81 2.96 -5.58
CA ASP A 812 9.84 3.19 -6.66
C ASP A 812 8.43 2.66 -6.32
N GLY A 813 7.41 3.37 -6.82
CA GLY A 813 6.04 2.87 -6.85
C GLY A 813 5.87 1.63 -7.73
N PRO A 814 4.79 0.84 -7.54
CA PRO A 814 4.48 -0.28 -8.42
C PRO A 814 4.34 0.20 -9.87
N ALA A 815 4.70 -0.67 -10.83
CA ALA A 815 4.48 -0.39 -12.24
C ALA A 815 2.97 -0.18 -12.46
N ARG A 816 2.62 0.89 -13.18
CA ARG A 816 1.23 1.13 -13.57
C ARG A 816 0.88 0.11 -14.64
N GLU A 817 -0.14 -0.72 -14.40
CA GLU A 817 -0.64 -1.60 -15.44
C GLU A 817 -1.33 -0.75 -16.50
N ASP A 818 -0.90 -0.88 -17.76
CA ASP A 818 -1.61 -0.28 -18.87
C ASP A 818 -2.98 -0.96 -18.96
N VAL A 819 -4.03 -0.16 -18.75
CA VAL A 819 -5.41 -0.63 -18.98
C VAL A 819 -5.54 -0.89 -20.48
N LYS A 820 -5.49 -2.16 -20.86
CA LYS A 820 -5.61 -2.62 -22.25
C LYS A 820 -7.03 -2.53 -22.79
N ASP A 821 -8.02 -2.34 -21.92
CA ASP A 821 -9.42 -2.25 -22.32
C ASP A 821 -9.66 -0.95 -23.10
N SER A 822 -10.08 -1.09 -24.36
CA SER A 822 -10.47 0.04 -25.18
C SER A 822 -11.70 0.71 -24.56
N ILE A 823 -11.54 1.95 -24.10
CA ILE A 823 -12.69 2.75 -23.65
C ILE A 823 -13.58 3.02 -24.86
N THR A 824 -14.80 2.50 -24.84
CA THR A 824 -15.72 2.47 -26.00
C THR A 824 -16.47 3.79 -26.23
N ARG A 825 -16.36 4.77 -25.31
CA ARG A 825 -17.06 6.06 -25.42
C ARG A 825 -16.37 6.97 -26.42
N SER A 826 -17.13 7.44 -27.42
CA SER A 826 -16.64 8.38 -28.43
C SER A 826 -16.53 9.82 -27.93
N HIS A 827 -17.28 10.20 -26.89
CA HIS A 827 -17.31 11.56 -26.34
C HIS A 827 -17.01 11.56 -24.85
N HIS A 828 -16.28 12.58 -24.41
CA HIS A 828 -15.85 12.77 -23.03
C HIS A 828 -16.24 14.15 -22.52
N VAL A 829 -16.49 14.26 -21.21
CA VAL A 829 -16.86 15.51 -20.54
C VAL A 829 -15.67 16.03 -19.75
N PHE A 830 -15.33 17.30 -19.93
CA PHE A 830 -14.21 17.96 -19.27
C PHE A 830 -14.74 19.13 -18.45
N THR A 831 -14.53 19.08 -17.13
CA THR A 831 -15.02 20.10 -16.20
C THR A 831 -13.85 20.87 -15.61
N VAL A 832 -13.84 22.18 -15.77
CA VAL A 832 -12.85 23.07 -15.14
C VAL A 832 -13.58 23.99 -14.19
N SER A 833 -13.05 24.13 -12.97
CA SER A 833 -13.64 25.02 -11.97
C SER A 833 -12.61 25.82 -11.19
N ALA A 834 -13.04 26.99 -10.69
CA ALA A 834 -12.26 27.86 -9.83
C ALA A 834 -13.16 28.70 -8.90
N ARG A 835 -12.55 29.43 -7.96
CA ARG A 835 -13.26 30.34 -7.02
C ARG A 835 -13.32 31.80 -7.49
N SER A 836 -12.70 32.13 -8.63
CA SER A 836 -12.79 33.44 -9.28
C SER A 836 -12.78 33.31 -10.81
N PRO A 837 -13.32 34.31 -11.54
CA PRO A 837 -13.26 34.36 -12.99
C PRO A 837 -11.82 34.32 -13.53
N GLU A 838 -10.90 35.06 -12.90
CA GLU A 838 -9.51 35.16 -13.32
C GLU A 838 -8.78 33.83 -13.17
N SER A 839 -9.02 33.12 -12.06
CA SER A 839 -8.45 31.80 -11.83
C SER A 839 -9.02 30.77 -12.80
N LEU A 840 -10.32 30.84 -13.13
CA LEU A 840 -10.92 29.96 -14.14
C LEU A 840 -10.27 30.18 -15.51
N LYS A 841 -10.11 31.45 -15.93
CA LYS A 841 -9.42 31.81 -17.17
C LYS A 841 -8.00 31.23 -17.24
N LYS A 842 -7.22 31.40 -16.17
CA LYS A 842 -5.87 30.85 -16.06
C LYS A 842 -5.85 29.32 -16.14
N ARG A 843 -6.77 28.63 -15.46
CA ARG A 843 -6.87 27.15 -15.52
C ARG A 843 -7.23 26.66 -16.92
N LEU A 844 -8.17 27.31 -17.60
CA LEU A 844 -8.54 26.95 -18.98
C LEU A 844 -7.36 27.11 -19.94
N ALA A 845 -6.62 28.22 -19.84
CA ALA A 845 -5.42 28.45 -20.65
C ALA A 845 -4.32 27.42 -20.35
N GLY A 846 -4.01 27.18 -19.06
CA GLY A 846 -3.00 26.20 -18.67
C GLY A 846 -3.36 24.77 -19.08
N LEU A 847 -4.64 24.40 -19.06
CA LEU A 847 -5.08 23.10 -19.56
C LEU A 847 -4.95 22.98 -21.08
N ALA A 848 -5.20 24.06 -21.83
CA ALA A 848 -4.95 24.09 -23.27
C ALA A 848 -3.45 23.94 -23.58
N ASP A 849 -2.58 24.61 -22.81
CA ASP A 849 -1.13 24.50 -22.95
C ASP A 849 -0.64 23.07 -22.63
N PHE A 850 -1.17 22.45 -21.57
CA PHE A 850 -0.89 21.06 -21.22
C PHE A 850 -1.29 20.08 -22.35
N LEU A 851 -2.49 20.25 -22.92
CA LEU A 851 -2.96 19.42 -24.04
C LEU A 851 -2.06 19.54 -25.27
N ALA A 852 -1.55 20.74 -25.56
CA ALA A 852 -0.66 20.96 -26.70
C ALA A 852 0.71 20.28 -26.56
N GLN A 853 1.11 19.88 -25.35
CA GLN A 853 2.39 19.26 -25.05
C GLN A 853 2.29 17.75 -24.74
N SER A 854 1.08 17.19 -24.76
CA SER A 854 0.83 15.81 -24.32
C SER A 854 0.59 14.86 -25.49
N GLU A 855 1.35 13.76 -25.56
CA GLU A 855 1.21 12.70 -26.57
C GLU A 855 0.73 11.36 -25.97
N GLU A 856 0.17 11.38 -24.76
CA GLU A 856 -0.22 10.18 -24.02
C GLU A 856 -1.35 9.38 -24.68
N PRO A 857 -1.25 8.04 -24.75
CA PRO A 857 -2.36 7.18 -25.16
C PRO A 857 -3.59 7.36 -24.25
N ASN A 858 -4.80 7.30 -24.82
CA ASN A 858 -6.06 7.43 -24.08
C ASN A 858 -6.24 8.75 -23.28
N LEU A 859 -5.43 9.78 -23.57
CA LEU A 859 -5.37 11.05 -22.85
C LEU A 859 -6.75 11.64 -22.50
N LEU A 860 -7.67 11.71 -23.48
CA LEU A 860 -8.99 12.33 -23.29
C LEU A 860 -9.82 11.65 -22.20
N SER A 861 -9.81 10.33 -22.17
CA SER A 861 -10.58 9.56 -21.20
C SER A 861 -10.02 9.71 -19.78
N GLN A 862 -8.68 9.67 -19.65
CA GLN A 862 -7.99 9.82 -18.37
C GLN A 862 -8.12 11.26 -17.85
N LEU A 863 -8.02 12.24 -18.74
CA LEU A 863 -8.19 13.64 -18.41
C LEU A 863 -9.64 13.95 -17.99
N SER A 864 -10.63 13.40 -18.70
CA SER A 864 -12.05 13.51 -18.32
C SER A 864 -12.30 12.93 -16.93
N TYR A 865 -11.80 11.73 -16.64
CA TYR A 865 -11.88 11.12 -15.31
C TYR A 865 -11.21 12.00 -14.24
N THR A 866 -10.02 12.51 -14.52
CA THR A 866 -9.25 13.35 -13.58
C THR A 866 -9.99 14.64 -13.26
N LEU A 867 -10.47 15.36 -14.28
CA LEU A 867 -11.13 16.65 -14.13
C LEU A 867 -12.52 16.54 -13.51
N THR A 868 -13.18 15.38 -13.60
CA THR A 868 -14.52 15.15 -13.04
C THR A 868 -14.45 14.46 -11.67
N ALA A 869 -13.97 13.23 -11.61
CA ALA A 869 -14.03 12.39 -10.41
C ALA A 869 -12.93 12.71 -9.38
N ARG A 870 -11.83 13.35 -9.80
CA ARG A 870 -10.60 13.54 -8.99
C ARG A 870 -10.31 15.01 -8.68
N ARG A 871 -11.33 15.88 -8.76
CA ARG A 871 -11.23 17.32 -8.44
C ARG A 871 -12.43 17.79 -7.63
N ILE A 872 -12.18 18.78 -6.77
CA ILE A 872 -13.25 19.55 -6.12
C ILE A 872 -13.82 20.54 -7.14
N HIS A 873 -15.15 20.61 -7.22
CA HIS A 873 -15.84 21.50 -8.15
C HIS A 873 -16.25 22.81 -7.46
N HIS A 874 -15.60 23.92 -7.82
CA HIS A 874 -15.85 25.28 -7.28
C HIS A 874 -16.96 26.01 -8.03
N ASN A 875 -17.38 27.21 -7.61
CA ASN A 875 -18.57 27.91 -8.11
C ASN A 875 -18.44 28.54 -9.52
N TYR A 876 -17.24 28.83 -10.03
CA TYR A 876 -17.06 29.18 -11.44
C TYR A 876 -16.72 27.92 -12.20
N ARG A 877 -17.56 27.52 -13.16
CA ARG A 877 -17.45 26.22 -13.85
C ARG A 877 -17.64 26.36 -15.35
N VAL A 878 -16.88 25.58 -16.10
CA VAL A 878 -17.07 25.32 -17.52
C VAL A 878 -17.08 23.80 -17.72
N ALA A 879 -18.04 23.32 -18.51
CA ALA A 879 -18.12 21.93 -18.94
C ALA A 879 -18.05 21.88 -20.47
N ILE A 880 -17.11 21.10 -21.00
CA ILE A 880 -16.85 20.94 -22.43
C ILE A 880 -17.05 19.48 -22.79
N VAL A 881 -17.74 19.22 -23.90
CA VAL A 881 -17.85 17.89 -24.50
C VAL A 881 -17.01 17.85 -25.77
N ALA A 882 -16.12 16.87 -25.87
CA ALA A 882 -15.27 16.67 -27.03
C ALA A 882 -15.00 15.18 -27.27
N SER A 883 -14.81 14.81 -28.53
CA SER A 883 -14.40 13.47 -28.96
C SER A 883 -12.90 13.41 -29.33
N GLU A 884 -12.28 14.57 -29.58
CA GLU A 884 -10.91 14.69 -30.06
C GLU A 884 -10.13 15.78 -29.32
N ALA A 885 -8.80 15.64 -29.25
CA ALA A 885 -7.93 16.57 -28.52
C ALA A 885 -7.92 17.98 -29.14
N GLN A 886 -7.97 18.07 -30.47
CA GLN A 886 -7.99 19.35 -31.17
C GLN A 886 -9.28 20.14 -30.94
N ASP A 887 -10.43 19.45 -30.91
CA ASP A 887 -11.73 20.04 -30.59
C ASP A 887 -11.75 20.54 -29.14
N LEU A 888 -11.26 19.73 -28.19
CA LEU A 888 -11.11 20.14 -26.80
C LEU A 888 -10.20 21.36 -26.64
N TYR A 889 -9.03 21.37 -27.28
CA TYR A 889 -8.09 22.49 -27.26
C TYR A 889 -8.75 23.79 -27.73
N SER A 890 -9.47 23.73 -28.86
CA SER A 890 -10.15 24.89 -29.44
C SER A 890 -11.23 25.44 -28.50
N LYS A 891 -12.07 24.56 -27.94
CA LYS A 891 -13.14 24.93 -26.99
C LYS A 891 -12.60 25.48 -25.67
N LEU A 892 -11.45 25.00 -25.19
CA LEU A 892 -10.79 25.54 -23.99
C LEU A 892 -10.29 26.98 -24.23
N ARG A 893 -9.66 27.24 -25.38
CA ARG A 893 -9.21 28.58 -25.76
C ARG A 893 -10.37 29.55 -25.92
N GLU A 894 -11.44 29.14 -26.60
CA GLU A 894 -12.67 29.94 -26.73
C GLU A 894 -13.27 30.27 -25.36
N SER A 895 -13.46 29.25 -24.51
CA SER A 895 -14.04 29.42 -23.17
C SER A 895 -13.21 30.32 -22.27
N SER A 896 -11.89 30.39 -22.45
CA SER A 896 -11.00 31.28 -21.69
C SER A 896 -11.28 32.77 -21.94
N THR A 897 -11.97 33.11 -23.03
CA THR A 897 -12.34 34.49 -23.39
C THR A 897 -13.72 34.90 -22.89
N ASN A 898 -14.63 33.94 -22.65
CA ASN A 898 -16.03 34.16 -22.29
C ASN A 898 -16.36 33.64 -20.88
N VAL A 899 -15.62 34.06 -19.86
CA VAL A 899 -15.85 33.60 -18.49
C VAL A 899 -17.10 34.25 -17.88
N THR A 900 -18.08 33.43 -17.53
CA THR A 900 -19.41 33.83 -17.03
C THR A 900 -19.46 34.05 -15.51
N SER A 901 -20.64 34.41 -15.01
CA SER A 901 -20.98 34.58 -13.58
C SER A 901 -20.87 33.28 -12.79
N ALA A 902 -20.66 33.38 -11.47
CA ALA A 902 -20.66 32.24 -10.57
C ALA A 902 -21.97 31.45 -10.62
N THR A 903 -21.88 30.12 -10.60
CA THR A 903 -23.01 29.23 -10.38
C THR A 903 -23.50 29.32 -8.93
N SER A 904 -24.81 29.15 -8.74
CA SER A 904 -25.43 29.08 -7.41
C SER A 904 -24.87 27.92 -6.60
N SER A 905 -24.63 28.14 -5.31
CA SER A 905 -24.26 27.08 -4.36
C SER A 905 -25.44 26.15 -4.03
N LYS A 906 -26.68 26.62 -4.23
CA LYS A 906 -27.87 25.78 -4.11
C LYS A 906 -28.09 25.02 -5.41
N PRO A 907 -28.23 23.69 -5.38
CA PRO A 907 -28.54 22.91 -6.57
C PRO A 907 -29.90 23.35 -7.15
N PRO A 908 -30.06 23.35 -8.48
CA PRO A 908 -31.33 23.67 -9.10
C PRO A 908 -32.38 22.63 -8.71
N LYS A 909 -33.64 23.05 -8.60
CA LYS A 909 -34.77 22.11 -8.51
C LYS A 909 -34.96 21.46 -9.86
N VAL A 910 -34.91 20.14 -9.92
CA VAL A 910 -35.05 19.35 -11.15
C VAL A 910 -36.45 18.75 -11.20
N ALA A 911 -37.06 18.71 -12.39
CA ALA A 911 -38.28 17.96 -12.66
C ALA A 911 -37.99 16.87 -13.69
N PHE A 912 -38.41 15.64 -13.42
CA PHE A 912 -38.37 14.57 -14.42
C PHE A 912 -39.69 14.51 -15.17
N LEU A 913 -39.60 14.60 -16.50
CA LEU A 913 -40.74 14.58 -17.40
C LEU A 913 -40.72 13.27 -18.20
N PHE A 914 -41.75 12.45 -18.02
CA PHE A 914 -41.86 11.13 -18.63
C PHE A 914 -42.74 11.20 -19.87
N THR A 915 -42.21 10.76 -21.00
CA THR A 915 -42.88 10.86 -22.30
C THR A 915 -44.03 9.87 -22.45
N GLY A 916 -45.00 10.18 -23.31
CA GLY A 916 -46.01 9.22 -23.73
C GLY A 916 -45.46 8.18 -24.72
N GLN A 917 -46.33 7.29 -25.21
CA GLN A 917 -45.97 6.18 -26.12
C GLN A 917 -45.33 6.64 -27.44
N GLY A 918 -45.65 7.84 -27.95
CA GLY A 918 -45.21 8.30 -29.27
C GLY A 918 -43.70 8.51 -29.44
N ALA A 919 -42.92 8.40 -28.35
CA ALA A 919 -41.46 8.52 -28.39
C ALA A 919 -40.72 7.17 -28.49
N ALA A 920 -41.45 6.04 -28.50
CA ALA A 920 -40.85 4.71 -28.57
C ALA A 920 -40.22 4.42 -29.94
N SER A 921 -39.03 3.82 -29.94
CA SER A 921 -38.36 3.29 -31.13
C SER A 921 -37.66 2.00 -30.77
N THR A 922 -37.49 1.07 -31.73
CA THR A 922 -36.64 -0.09 -31.47
C THR A 922 -35.18 0.34 -31.24
N ALA A 923 -34.44 -0.45 -30.47
CA ALA A 923 -33.08 -0.15 -30.01
C ALA A 923 -32.98 1.10 -29.10
N MET A 924 -34.11 1.59 -28.56
CA MET A 924 -34.07 2.68 -27.58
C MET A 924 -33.27 2.24 -26.35
N GLY A 925 -32.25 3.03 -25.99
CA GLY A 925 -31.38 2.71 -24.87
C GLY A 925 -30.35 1.60 -25.10
N LYS A 926 -30.23 1.02 -26.31
CA LYS A 926 -29.28 -0.06 -26.62
C LYS A 926 -27.86 0.26 -26.17
N GLN A 927 -27.38 1.47 -26.47
CA GLN A 927 -26.04 1.90 -26.06
C GLN A 927 -25.89 1.92 -24.53
N LEU A 928 -26.91 2.40 -23.79
CA LEU A 928 -26.89 2.39 -22.33
C LEU A 928 -26.87 0.97 -21.78
N TYR A 929 -27.68 0.07 -22.36
CA TYR A 929 -27.76 -1.34 -21.99
C TYR A 929 -26.46 -2.09 -22.27
N THR A 930 -25.77 -1.81 -23.38
CA THR A 930 -24.48 -2.43 -23.68
C THR A 930 -23.36 -1.87 -22.81
N THR A 931 -23.28 -0.54 -22.64
CA THR A 931 -22.15 0.13 -21.99
C THR A 931 -22.22 0.15 -20.47
N PHE A 932 -23.41 0.32 -19.86
CA PHE A 932 -23.55 0.49 -18.41
C PHE A 932 -24.17 -0.74 -17.76
N SER A 933 -23.39 -1.42 -16.91
CA SER A 933 -23.83 -2.60 -16.18
C SER A 933 -25.00 -2.32 -15.22
N SER A 934 -25.04 -1.16 -14.58
CA SER A 934 -26.13 -0.76 -13.68
C SER A 934 -27.46 -0.61 -14.42
N PHE A 935 -27.46 0.13 -15.54
CA PHE A 935 -28.64 0.29 -16.39
C PHE A 935 -29.12 -1.07 -16.94
N ARG A 936 -28.18 -1.89 -17.42
CA ARG A 936 -28.47 -3.26 -17.88
C ARG A 936 -29.11 -4.12 -16.79
N ALA A 937 -28.55 -4.10 -15.58
CA ALA A 937 -29.08 -4.87 -14.46
C ALA A 937 -30.49 -4.42 -14.07
N ASP A 938 -30.76 -3.12 -14.03
CA ASP A 938 -32.10 -2.58 -13.77
C ASP A 938 -33.11 -3.04 -14.83
N VAL A 939 -32.75 -2.94 -16.13
CA VAL A 939 -33.61 -3.41 -17.24
C VAL A 939 -33.86 -4.92 -17.15
N GLN A 940 -32.83 -5.72 -16.93
CA GLN A 940 -32.95 -7.19 -16.82
C GLN A 940 -33.79 -7.61 -15.61
N HIS A 941 -33.64 -6.92 -14.49
CA HIS A 941 -34.44 -7.16 -13.30
C HIS A 941 -35.92 -6.82 -13.52
N MET A 942 -36.21 -5.67 -14.13
CA MET A 942 -37.58 -5.26 -14.44
C MET A 942 -38.23 -6.13 -15.53
N ASP A 943 -37.47 -6.59 -16.53
CA ASP A 943 -37.95 -7.60 -17.49
C ASP A 943 -38.30 -8.93 -16.80
N MET A 944 -37.52 -9.35 -15.81
CA MET A 944 -37.84 -10.53 -15.00
C MET A 944 -39.16 -10.34 -14.24
N LEU A 945 -39.38 -9.17 -13.63
CA LEU A 945 -40.66 -8.83 -12.99
C LEU A 945 -41.82 -8.85 -14.00
N ALA A 946 -41.64 -8.30 -15.19
CA ALA A 946 -42.65 -8.34 -16.25
C ALA A 946 -43.03 -9.79 -16.62
N ARG A 947 -42.03 -10.67 -16.79
CA ARG A 947 -42.25 -12.10 -17.08
C ARG A 947 -42.94 -12.85 -15.94
N GLN A 948 -42.60 -12.54 -14.69
CA GLN A 948 -43.27 -13.11 -13.51
C GLN A 948 -44.75 -12.69 -13.41
N ASN A 949 -45.08 -11.48 -13.90
CA ASN A 949 -46.45 -11.00 -14.01
C ASN A 949 -47.19 -11.53 -15.28
N GLY A 950 -46.57 -12.43 -16.05
CA GLY A 950 -47.18 -13.10 -17.20
C GLY A 950 -47.03 -12.36 -18.54
N PHE A 951 -46.20 -11.31 -18.62
CA PHE A 951 -45.97 -10.57 -19.86
C PHE A 951 -44.78 -11.14 -20.66
N ALA A 952 -44.76 -10.85 -21.97
CA ALA A 952 -43.62 -11.15 -22.83
C ALA A 952 -42.38 -10.31 -22.46
N THR A 953 -41.20 -10.77 -22.86
CA THR A 953 -39.96 -10.02 -22.64
C THR A 953 -39.96 -8.69 -23.40
N ILE A 954 -39.36 -7.66 -22.79
CA ILE A 954 -39.17 -6.35 -23.40
C ILE A 954 -37.79 -6.21 -24.07
N LEU A 955 -36.92 -7.22 -23.96
CA LEU A 955 -35.54 -7.13 -24.41
C LEU A 955 -35.41 -6.91 -25.93
N ALA A 956 -36.31 -7.49 -26.73
CA ALA A 956 -36.33 -7.27 -28.18
C ALA A 956 -36.45 -5.77 -28.54
N LEU A 957 -37.21 -5.01 -27.76
CA LEU A 957 -37.37 -3.55 -27.94
C LEU A 957 -36.09 -2.79 -27.62
N ILE A 958 -35.38 -3.17 -26.54
CA ILE A 958 -34.14 -2.53 -26.09
C ILE A 958 -32.94 -2.91 -26.97
N GLU A 959 -32.83 -4.17 -27.37
CA GLU A 959 -31.70 -4.71 -28.14
C GLU A 959 -31.80 -4.41 -29.63
N GLY A 960 -33.01 -4.12 -30.13
CA GLY A 960 -33.19 -3.78 -31.53
C GLY A 960 -33.33 -4.99 -32.45
N THR A 961 -33.79 -6.15 -31.94
CA THR A 961 -33.79 -7.41 -32.71
C THR A 961 -34.98 -7.55 -33.65
N GLU A 962 -36.04 -6.75 -33.45
CA GLU A 962 -37.29 -6.79 -34.20
C GLU A 962 -37.74 -5.38 -34.62
N GLU A 963 -38.55 -5.23 -35.67
CA GLU A 963 -39.12 -3.94 -36.04
C GLU A 963 -40.24 -3.53 -35.06
N ILE A 964 -40.42 -2.24 -34.78
CA ILE A 964 -41.41 -1.80 -33.77
C ILE A 964 -42.84 -2.23 -34.13
N GLN A 965 -43.14 -2.37 -35.43
CA GLN A 965 -44.44 -2.79 -35.96
C GLN A 965 -44.72 -4.28 -35.73
N THR A 966 -43.69 -5.12 -35.54
CA THR A 966 -43.86 -6.56 -35.26
C THR A 966 -44.08 -6.83 -33.78
N LEU A 967 -43.72 -5.87 -32.92
CA LEU A 967 -43.91 -5.96 -31.48
C LEU A 967 -45.37 -5.72 -31.09
N THR A 968 -45.84 -6.47 -30.09
CA THR A 968 -47.20 -6.29 -29.56
C THR A 968 -47.36 -4.92 -28.88
N PRO A 969 -48.56 -4.33 -28.88
CA PRO A 969 -48.84 -3.11 -28.11
C PRO A 969 -48.45 -3.23 -26.63
N VAL A 970 -48.59 -4.42 -26.04
CA VAL A 970 -48.15 -4.72 -24.66
C VAL A 970 -46.66 -4.58 -24.52
N THR A 971 -45.87 -5.22 -25.38
CA THR A 971 -44.40 -5.15 -25.36
C THR A 971 -43.90 -3.71 -25.52
N VAL A 972 -44.50 -2.93 -26.43
CA VAL A 972 -44.11 -1.53 -26.67
C VAL A 972 -44.45 -0.63 -25.48
N GLN A 973 -45.66 -0.71 -24.92
CA GLN A 973 -46.07 0.14 -23.80
C GLN A 973 -45.31 -0.22 -22.52
N LEU A 974 -45.22 -1.51 -22.20
CA LEU A 974 -44.52 -1.98 -21.01
C LEU A 974 -43.01 -1.73 -21.11
N GLY A 975 -42.41 -1.99 -22.27
CA GLY A 975 -41.00 -1.72 -22.52
C GLY A 975 -40.66 -0.23 -22.44
N THR A 976 -41.56 0.66 -22.88
CA THR A 976 -41.41 2.12 -22.72
C THR A 976 -41.44 2.52 -21.24
N CYS A 977 -42.39 2.00 -20.46
CA CYS A 977 -42.47 2.24 -19.03
C CYS A 977 -41.21 1.78 -18.28
N ILE A 978 -40.77 0.53 -18.53
CA ILE A 978 -39.55 -0.04 -17.93
C ILE A 978 -38.31 0.77 -18.30
N PHE A 979 -38.16 1.13 -19.59
CA PHE A 979 -37.04 1.94 -20.06
C PHE A 979 -37.00 3.31 -19.35
N GLN A 980 -38.14 3.96 -19.22
CA GLN A 980 -38.24 5.25 -18.54
C GLN A 980 -37.91 5.16 -17.04
N ILE A 981 -38.36 4.11 -16.35
CA ILE A 981 -37.99 3.85 -14.94
C ILE A 981 -36.48 3.61 -14.83
N ALA A 982 -35.92 2.77 -15.70
CA ALA A 982 -34.48 2.50 -15.73
C ALA A 982 -33.66 3.77 -16.00
N LEU A 983 -34.11 4.62 -16.92
CA LEU A 983 -33.44 5.86 -17.29
C LEU A 983 -33.49 6.89 -16.14
N ALA A 984 -34.64 7.02 -15.48
CA ALA A 984 -34.77 7.88 -14.29
C ALA A 984 -33.85 7.42 -13.16
N ARG A 985 -33.83 6.11 -12.86
CA ARG A 985 -32.91 5.52 -11.86
C ARG A 985 -31.45 5.72 -12.24
N PHE A 986 -31.11 5.62 -13.52
CA PHE A 986 -29.77 5.90 -14.00
C PHE A 986 -29.37 7.36 -13.77
N TRP A 987 -30.23 8.32 -14.08
CA TRP A 987 -29.98 9.74 -13.75
C TRP A 987 -29.82 9.98 -12.24
N MET A 988 -30.66 9.36 -11.42
CA MET A 988 -30.54 9.41 -9.95
C MET A 988 -29.21 8.81 -9.48
N SER A 989 -28.76 7.72 -10.08
CA SER A 989 -27.45 7.11 -9.77
C SER A 989 -26.26 8.01 -10.10
N LEU A 990 -26.44 8.99 -11.00
CA LEU A 990 -25.45 10.03 -11.31
C LEU A 990 -25.57 11.26 -10.39
N GLY A 991 -26.46 11.22 -9.40
CA GLY A 991 -26.70 12.28 -8.42
C GLY A 991 -27.76 13.31 -8.83
N VAL A 992 -28.54 13.06 -9.89
CA VAL A 992 -29.64 13.94 -10.30
C VAL A 992 -30.94 13.50 -9.63
N GLU A 993 -31.32 14.20 -8.57
CA GLU A 993 -32.54 13.91 -7.80
C GLU A 993 -33.72 14.79 -8.24
N PRO A 994 -34.86 14.21 -8.66
CA PRO A 994 -36.04 14.98 -9.02
C PRO A 994 -36.73 15.58 -7.79
N CYS A 995 -37.11 16.85 -7.85
CA CYS A 995 -38.03 17.46 -6.88
C CYS A 995 -39.50 17.23 -7.26
N TYR A 996 -39.74 17.07 -8.56
CA TYR A 996 -41.05 16.87 -9.16
C TYR A 996 -40.96 15.80 -10.24
N VAL A 997 -42.03 15.05 -10.40
CA VAL A 997 -42.22 14.14 -11.53
C VAL A 997 -43.54 14.47 -12.22
N LEU A 998 -43.54 14.40 -13.54
CA LEU A 998 -44.72 14.57 -14.38
C LEU A 998 -44.66 13.56 -15.52
N GLY A 999 -45.72 12.79 -15.72
CA GLY A 999 -45.85 11.91 -16.86
C GLY A 999 -46.86 12.44 -17.87
N HIS A 1000 -46.63 12.16 -19.15
CA HIS A 1000 -47.62 12.38 -20.19
C HIS A 1000 -48.24 11.04 -20.57
N SER A 1001 -49.54 10.85 -20.27
CA SER A 1001 -50.28 9.63 -20.61
C SER A 1001 -49.57 8.39 -20.04
N LEU A 1002 -49.07 7.47 -20.89
CA LEU A 1002 -48.28 6.31 -20.50
C LEU A 1002 -47.10 6.64 -19.56
N GLY A 1003 -46.49 7.81 -19.71
CA GLY A 1003 -45.37 8.24 -18.86
C GLY A 1003 -45.74 8.39 -17.37
N GLU A 1004 -47.02 8.50 -17.03
CA GLU A 1004 -47.46 8.61 -15.64
C GLU A 1004 -47.15 7.36 -14.83
N TYR A 1005 -47.18 6.16 -15.43
CA TYR A 1005 -46.82 4.93 -14.73
C TYR A 1005 -45.37 4.95 -14.24
N ALA A 1006 -44.44 5.39 -15.09
CA ALA A 1006 -43.05 5.57 -14.72
C ALA A 1006 -42.88 6.69 -13.68
N ALA A 1007 -43.60 7.81 -13.83
CA ALA A 1007 -43.59 8.89 -12.84
C ALA A 1007 -44.09 8.44 -11.46
N LEU A 1008 -45.18 7.67 -11.41
CA LEU A 1008 -45.74 7.11 -10.18
C LEU A 1008 -44.77 6.13 -9.51
N ALA A 1009 -44.06 5.30 -10.29
CA ALA A 1009 -43.00 4.44 -9.76
C ALA A 1009 -41.85 5.24 -9.15
N ILE A 1010 -41.34 6.27 -9.86
CA ILE A 1010 -40.21 7.09 -9.40
C ILE A 1010 -40.59 7.98 -8.21
N SER A 1011 -41.83 8.45 -8.13
CA SER A 1011 -42.33 9.16 -6.93
C SER A 1011 -42.45 8.28 -5.69
N GLY A 1012 -42.42 6.96 -5.84
CA GLY A 1012 -42.71 5.99 -4.78
C GLY A 1012 -44.21 5.80 -4.51
N THR A 1013 -45.09 6.37 -5.33
CA THR A 1013 -46.55 6.17 -5.22
C THR A 1013 -46.94 4.74 -5.57
N LEU A 1014 -46.33 4.18 -6.61
CA LEU A 1014 -46.39 2.75 -6.94
C LEU A 1014 -45.03 2.11 -6.70
N SER A 1015 -45.01 0.84 -6.30
CA SER A 1015 -43.77 0.08 -6.41
C SER A 1015 -43.44 -0.16 -7.89
N ILE A 1016 -42.16 -0.42 -8.21
CA ILE A 1016 -41.75 -0.71 -9.59
C ILE A 1016 -42.53 -1.92 -10.14
N ASN A 1017 -42.74 -2.97 -9.33
CA ASN A 1017 -43.53 -4.12 -9.73
C ASN A 1017 -44.99 -3.75 -10.03
N ASP A 1018 -45.62 -2.93 -9.19
CA ASP A 1018 -47.03 -2.54 -9.36
C ASP A 1018 -47.20 -1.66 -10.60
N ALA A 1019 -46.25 -0.77 -10.89
CA ALA A 1019 -46.27 0.04 -12.10
C ALA A 1019 -46.09 -0.80 -13.38
N ILE A 1020 -45.19 -1.80 -13.35
CA ILE A 1020 -45.01 -2.79 -14.43
C ILE A 1020 -46.30 -3.58 -14.64
N TYR A 1021 -46.87 -4.11 -13.55
CA TYR A 1021 -48.10 -4.90 -13.60
C TYR A 1021 -49.26 -4.09 -14.17
N LEU A 1022 -49.54 -2.91 -13.61
CA LEU A 1022 -50.67 -2.08 -14.03
C LEU A 1022 -50.51 -1.54 -15.45
N CYS A 1023 -49.30 -1.16 -15.86
CA CYS A 1023 -49.01 -0.74 -17.23
C CYS A 1023 -49.21 -1.90 -18.23
N GLY A 1024 -48.72 -3.10 -17.89
CA GLY A 1024 -48.88 -4.29 -18.71
C GLY A 1024 -50.34 -4.71 -18.83
N GLN A 1025 -51.08 -4.76 -17.72
CA GLN A 1025 -52.51 -5.09 -17.72
C GLN A 1025 -53.33 -4.09 -18.53
N ARG A 1026 -53.09 -2.77 -18.36
CA ARG A 1026 -53.72 -1.75 -19.21
C ARG A 1026 -53.50 -2.03 -20.69
N ALA A 1027 -52.26 -2.33 -21.09
CA ALA A 1027 -51.96 -2.59 -22.49
C ALA A 1027 -52.63 -3.89 -23.00
N THR A 1028 -52.73 -4.92 -22.17
CA THR A 1028 -53.43 -6.18 -22.49
C THR A 1028 -54.92 -5.94 -22.68
N LEU A 1029 -55.55 -5.16 -21.80
CA LEU A 1029 -56.98 -4.81 -21.91
C LEU A 1029 -57.27 -3.99 -23.18
N ILE A 1030 -56.43 -3.00 -23.50
CA ILE A 1030 -56.55 -2.24 -24.76
C ILE A 1030 -56.48 -3.19 -25.97
N GLN A 1031 -55.53 -4.13 -25.97
CA GLN A 1031 -55.37 -5.08 -27.07
C GLN A 1031 -56.55 -6.07 -27.19
N GLY A 1032 -57.15 -6.46 -26.07
CA GLY A 1032 -58.24 -7.44 -26.05
C GLY A 1032 -59.65 -6.86 -26.25
N MET A 1033 -59.86 -5.58 -25.89
CA MET A 1033 -61.19 -4.98 -25.81
C MET A 1033 -61.40 -3.78 -26.76
N CYS A 1034 -60.33 -3.24 -27.35
CA CYS A 1034 -60.42 -2.19 -28.36
C CYS A 1034 -60.07 -2.76 -29.75
N VAL A 1035 -60.72 -2.23 -30.80
CA VAL A 1035 -60.44 -2.64 -32.18
C VAL A 1035 -59.40 -1.71 -32.80
N GLN A 1036 -58.25 -2.25 -33.19
CA GLN A 1036 -57.18 -1.51 -33.87
C GLN A 1036 -57.71 -0.82 -35.13
N ASP A 1037 -57.14 0.34 -35.44
CA ASP A 1037 -57.35 1.03 -36.71
C ASP A 1037 -58.80 1.45 -37.01
N THR A 1038 -59.70 1.44 -36.03
CA THR A 1038 -61.06 2.01 -36.16
C THR A 1038 -61.08 3.51 -35.84
N HIS A 1039 -60.16 3.95 -34.98
CA HIS A 1039 -60.02 5.32 -34.52
C HIS A 1039 -58.63 5.87 -34.86
N CYS A 1040 -58.46 7.19 -34.74
CA CYS A 1040 -57.15 7.82 -34.88
C CYS A 1040 -57.03 9.07 -34.00
N MET A 1041 -55.80 9.54 -33.82
CA MET A 1041 -55.50 10.76 -33.10
C MET A 1041 -54.86 11.79 -34.03
N LEU A 1042 -55.22 13.06 -33.86
CA LEU A 1042 -54.78 14.18 -34.67
C LEU A 1042 -54.17 15.27 -33.77
N ALA A 1043 -52.88 15.54 -33.93
CA ALA A 1043 -52.25 16.70 -33.33
C ALA A 1043 -52.55 17.93 -34.18
N VAL A 1044 -53.07 18.99 -33.58
CA VAL A 1044 -53.49 20.22 -34.26
C VAL A 1044 -52.81 21.43 -33.64
N GLU A 1045 -52.28 22.31 -34.48
CA GLU A 1045 -51.73 23.59 -34.07
C GLU A 1045 -52.85 24.64 -33.94
N ALA A 1046 -53.65 24.50 -32.90
CA ALA A 1046 -54.74 25.40 -32.54
C ALA A 1046 -54.97 25.38 -31.03
N SER A 1047 -55.62 26.42 -30.51
CA SER A 1047 -56.07 26.43 -29.12
C SER A 1047 -57.27 25.52 -28.91
N GLN A 1048 -57.48 25.08 -27.67
CA GLN A 1048 -58.65 24.28 -27.30
C GLN A 1048 -59.96 25.00 -27.67
N ASN A 1049 -60.04 26.31 -27.44
CA ASN A 1049 -61.25 27.10 -27.73
C ASN A 1049 -61.55 27.17 -29.23
N GLU A 1050 -60.54 27.37 -30.07
CA GLU A 1050 -60.73 27.36 -31.54
C GLU A 1050 -61.20 25.99 -32.05
N LEU A 1051 -60.68 24.91 -31.45
CA LEU A 1051 -61.05 23.55 -31.82
C LEU A 1051 -62.41 23.14 -31.31
N ALA A 1052 -62.83 23.62 -30.14
CA ALA A 1052 -64.10 23.24 -29.52
C ALA A 1052 -65.29 23.52 -30.45
N THR A 1053 -65.29 24.69 -31.10
CA THR A 1053 -66.31 25.06 -32.10
C THR A 1053 -66.20 24.24 -33.39
N LEU A 1054 -65.00 23.79 -33.74
CA LEU A 1054 -64.74 23.07 -34.99
C LEU A 1054 -65.18 21.59 -34.92
N ILE A 1055 -65.08 21.00 -33.73
CA ILE A 1055 -65.43 19.60 -33.45
C ILE A 1055 -66.81 19.44 -32.81
N GLU A 1056 -67.54 20.53 -32.54
CA GLU A 1056 -68.86 20.53 -31.88
C GLU A 1056 -69.89 19.62 -32.59
N ASP A 1057 -69.88 19.59 -33.92
CA ASP A 1057 -70.76 18.75 -34.75
C ASP A 1057 -70.17 17.36 -35.05
N THR A 1058 -69.11 16.94 -34.36
CA THR A 1058 -68.41 15.66 -34.60
C THR A 1058 -68.33 14.84 -33.30
N ALA A 1059 -68.13 13.53 -33.40
CA ALA A 1059 -67.84 12.69 -32.23
C ALA A 1059 -66.34 12.69 -31.83
N ALA A 1060 -65.56 13.67 -32.28
CA ALA A 1060 -64.15 13.81 -31.90
C ALA A 1060 -64.02 14.44 -30.50
N GLU A 1061 -63.05 13.95 -29.73
CA GLU A 1061 -62.81 14.33 -28.34
C GLU A 1061 -61.42 14.94 -28.17
N PHE A 1062 -61.23 15.69 -27.08
CA PHE A 1062 -59.91 16.22 -26.70
C PHE A 1062 -59.12 15.17 -25.92
N ALA A 1063 -58.09 14.58 -26.54
CA ALA A 1063 -57.21 13.63 -25.87
C ALA A 1063 -56.15 14.31 -24.98
N CYS A 1064 -55.51 15.37 -25.48
CA CYS A 1064 -54.41 16.04 -24.79
C CYS A 1064 -54.38 17.53 -25.10
N ILE A 1065 -54.11 18.39 -24.12
CA ILE A 1065 -53.86 19.82 -24.31
C ILE A 1065 -52.37 20.08 -24.01
N ASN A 1066 -51.48 19.85 -24.96
CA ASN A 1066 -50.03 19.93 -24.70
C ASN A 1066 -49.52 21.36 -24.46
N GLY A 1067 -50.26 22.36 -24.93
CA GLY A 1067 -49.96 23.77 -24.70
C GLY A 1067 -51.03 24.69 -25.29
N PRO A 1068 -50.85 26.03 -25.19
CA PRO A 1068 -51.86 27.01 -25.59
C PRO A 1068 -52.32 26.90 -27.05
N THR A 1069 -51.46 26.37 -27.93
CA THR A 1069 -51.72 26.19 -29.37
C THR A 1069 -51.36 24.79 -29.85
N SER A 1070 -51.31 23.81 -28.96
CA SER A 1070 -50.97 22.42 -29.29
C SER A 1070 -51.93 21.49 -28.59
N VAL A 1071 -52.88 20.94 -29.35
CA VAL A 1071 -53.96 20.10 -28.85
C VAL A 1071 -54.00 18.82 -29.68
N VAL A 1072 -54.27 17.70 -29.03
CA VAL A 1072 -54.52 16.43 -29.69
C VAL A 1072 -55.98 16.08 -29.53
N ILE A 1073 -56.65 15.83 -30.66
CA ILE A 1073 -57.99 15.29 -30.69
C ILE A 1073 -57.96 13.82 -31.08
N SER A 1074 -58.95 13.06 -30.65
CA SER A 1074 -59.08 11.62 -30.83
C SER A 1074 -60.51 11.28 -31.23
N GLY A 1075 -60.71 10.22 -32.03
CA GLY A 1075 -62.06 9.82 -32.44
C GLY A 1075 -62.04 8.80 -33.57
N GLU A 1076 -63.22 8.38 -34.02
CA GLU A 1076 -63.36 7.49 -35.18
C GLU A 1076 -62.67 8.06 -36.42
N LYS A 1077 -62.13 7.19 -37.28
CA LYS A 1077 -61.38 7.63 -38.47
C LYS A 1077 -62.20 8.55 -39.38
N SER A 1078 -63.49 8.23 -39.57
CA SER A 1078 -64.45 9.04 -40.35
C SER A 1078 -64.64 10.44 -39.78
N GLU A 1079 -64.76 10.57 -38.46
CA GLU A 1079 -64.95 11.85 -37.76
C GLU A 1079 -63.68 12.71 -37.83
N ILE A 1080 -62.52 12.11 -37.58
CA ILE A 1080 -61.24 12.82 -37.71
C ILE A 1080 -60.98 13.24 -39.16
N GLU A 1081 -61.46 12.51 -40.16
CA GLU A 1081 -61.39 12.91 -41.56
C GLU A 1081 -62.19 14.17 -41.87
N GLN A 1082 -63.39 14.30 -41.29
CA GLN A 1082 -64.18 15.52 -41.38
C GLN A 1082 -63.45 16.70 -40.72
N VAL A 1083 -62.85 16.48 -39.55
CA VAL A 1083 -62.06 17.50 -38.85
C VAL A 1083 -60.83 17.91 -39.66
N CYS A 1084 -60.10 16.97 -40.26
CA CYS A 1084 -58.97 17.24 -41.16
C CYS A 1084 -59.40 18.12 -42.35
N ALA A 1085 -60.57 17.85 -42.94
CA ALA A 1085 -61.11 18.65 -44.04
C ALA A 1085 -61.41 20.09 -43.60
N LYS A 1086 -62.07 20.26 -42.44
CA LYS A 1086 -62.34 21.60 -41.84
C LYS A 1086 -61.04 22.34 -41.53
N LEU A 1087 -60.05 21.68 -40.94
CA LEU A 1087 -58.74 22.27 -40.61
C LEU A 1087 -57.96 22.67 -41.87
N SER A 1088 -58.02 21.85 -42.93
CA SER A 1088 -57.41 22.16 -44.22
C SER A 1088 -58.02 23.41 -44.85
N ALA A 1089 -59.35 23.54 -44.79
CA ALA A 1089 -60.05 24.73 -45.28
C ALA A 1089 -59.66 26.00 -44.51
N LEU A 1090 -59.43 25.89 -43.20
CA LEU A 1090 -58.96 26.98 -42.34
C LEU A 1090 -57.43 27.17 -42.38
N ARG A 1091 -56.71 26.41 -43.21
CA ARG A 1091 -55.24 26.43 -43.34
C ARG A 1091 -54.50 26.23 -42.00
N LYS A 1092 -55.08 25.45 -41.08
CA LYS A 1092 -54.45 25.07 -39.81
C LYS A 1092 -53.53 23.87 -40.05
N ARG A 1093 -52.35 23.86 -39.40
CA ARG A 1093 -51.44 22.72 -39.46
C ARG A 1093 -51.93 21.60 -38.55
N PHE A 1094 -51.90 20.38 -39.05
CA PHE A 1094 -52.24 19.18 -38.28
C PHE A 1094 -51.38 17.99 -38.70
N THR A 1095 -51.29 16.97 -37.86
CA THR A 1095 -50.53 15.74 -38.11
C THR A 1095 -51.25 14.55 -37.46
N ARG A 1096 -51.50 13.50 -38.24
CA ARG A 1096 -52.02 12.23 -37.70
C ARG A 1096 -50.93 11.53 -36.89
N LEU A 1097 -51.27 11.07 -35.71
CA LEU A 1097 -50.34 10.33 -34.86
C LEU A 1097 -50.32 8.85 -35.31
N PRO A 1098 -49.14 8.23 -35.48
CA PRO A 1098 -49.00 6.84 -35.92
C PRO A 1098 -49.24 5.87 -34.75
N VAL A 1099 -50.46 5.86 -34.23
CA VAL A 1099 -50.89 5.00 -33.12
C VAL A 1099 -52.11 4.16 -33.54
N PRO A 1100 -52.18 2.87 -33.15
CA PRO A 1100 -53.25 1.96 -33.61
C PRO A 1100 -54.58 2.18 -32.90
N TYR A 1101 -54.62 3.00 -31.85
CA TYR A 1101 -55.80 3.33 -31.05
C TYR A 1101 -55.87 4.84 -30.80
N ALA A 1102 -57.09 5.33 -30.56
CA ALA A 1102 -57.39 6.65 -30.03
C ALA A 1102 -57.42 6.62 -28.49
N PHE A 1103 -56.26 6.81 -27.88
CA PHE A 1103 -56.18 6.92 -26.41
C PHE A 1103 -56.90 8.18 -25.91
N HIS A 1104 -57.37 8.15 -24.66
CA HIS A 1104 -58.14 9.25 -24.05
C HIS A 1104 -59.37 9.63 -24.87
N SER A 1105 -60.14 8.63 -25.29
CA SER A 1105 -61.41 8.75 -26.03
C SER A 1105 -62.38 7.67 -25.58
N ALA A 1106 -63.65 7.75 -26.00
CA ALA A 1106 -64.67 6.73 -25.78
C ALA A 1106 -64.23 5.33 -26.25
N GLN A 1107 -63.24 5.22 -27.15
CA GLN A 1107 -62.70 3.92 -27.59
C GLN A 1107 -62.17 3.06 -26.42
N VAL A 1108 -61.73 3.68 -25.32
CA VAL A 1108 -61.21 2.95 -24.15
C VAL A 1108 -62.26 2.60 -23.10
N GLU A 1109 -63.51 3.06 -23.24
CA GLU A 1109 -64.58 2.76 -22.27
C GLU A 1109 -64.78 1.27 -21.97
N PRO A 1110 -64.72 0.34 -22.95
CA PRO A 1110 -64.95 -1.08 -22.69
C PRO A 1110 -63.98 -1.69 -21.68
N MET A 1111 -62.79 -1.12 -21.49
CA MET A 1111 -61.77 -1.65 -20.58
C MET A 1111 -61.79 -1.07 -19.16
N LEU A 1112 -62.56 0.00 -18.91
CA LEU A 1112 -62.43 0.77 -17.66
C LEU A 1112 -62.79 -0.03 -16.41
N ASP A 1113 -63.88 -0.80 -16.43
CA ASP A 1113 -64.32 -1.60 -15.27
C ASP A 1113 -63.25 -2.62 -14.85
N GLU A 1114 -62.56 -3.24 -15.81
CA GLU A 1114 -61.53 -4.25 -15.54
C GLU A 1114 -60.20 -3.61 -15.13
N LEU A 1115 -59.86 -2.45 -15.70
CA LEU A 1115 -58.71 -1.66 -15.27
C LEU A 1115 -58.88 -1.14 -13.85
N ASP A 1116 -60.08 -0.68 -13.47
CA ASP A 1116 -60.40 -0.23 -12.12
C ASP A 1116 -60.27 -1.37 -11.09
N ARG A 1117 -60.79 -2.57 -11.40
CA ARG A 1117 -60.59 -3.76 -10.55
C ARG A 1117 -59.11 -4.10 -10.37
N THR A 1118 -58.32 -3.95 -11.43
CA THR A 1118 -56.86 -4.19 -11.39
C THR A 1118 -56.13 -3.15 -10.55
N ALA A 1119 -56.52 -1.87 -10.67
CA ALA A 1119 -55.88 -0.75 -9.99
C ALA A 1119 -56.26 -0.66 -8.50
N TYR A 1120 -57.50 -0.95 -8.15
CA TYR A 1120 -58.06 -0.77 -6.80
C TYR A 1120 -57.18 -1.32 -5.65
N PRO A 1121 -56.71 -2.59 -5.66
CA PRO A 1121 -55.88 -3.11 -4.57
C PRO A 1121 -54.51 -2.42 -4.49
N LEU A 1122 -53.97 -1.92 -5.60
CA LEU A 1122 -52.64 -1.29 -5.67
C LEU A 1122 -52.62 0.09 -5.01
N PHE A 1123 -53.74 0.81 -5.09
CA PHE A 1123 -53.87 2.15 -4.52
C PHE A 1123 -54.50 2.14 -3.12
N HIS A 1124 -55.52 1.33 -2.85
CA HIS A 1124 -56.37 1.49 -1.67
C HIS A 1124 -55.78 0.92 -0.36
N GLU A 1125 -55.01 -0.17 -0.40
CA GLU A 1125 -54.37 -0.74 0.81
C GLU A 1125 -53.14 0.06 1.30
N ARG A 1126 -52.72 1.12 0.59
CA ARG A 1126 -51.46 1.83 0.85
C ARG A 1126 -51.58 3.35 1.08
N ILE A 1127 -52.77 3.94 0.98
CA ILE A 1127 -52.98 5.41 1.00
C ILE A 1127 -52.42 6.09 2.26
N GLU A 1128 -52.58 5.48 3.44
CA GLU A 1128 -52.03 6.04 4.69
C GLU A 1128 -50.49 5.94 4.76
N SER A 1129 -49.89 4.90 4.14
CA SER A 1129 -48.43 4.72 4.10
C SER A 1129 -47.74 5.61 3.06
N ILE A 1130 -48.41 5.89 1.93
CA ILE A 1130 -47.88 6.66 0.79
C ILE A 1130 -47.82 8.16 1.12
N ARG A 1131 -48.82 8.72 1.82
CA ARG A 1131 -48.80 10.13 2.26
C ARG A 1131 -47.68 10.48 3.23
N LEU A 1132 -47.20 9.50 4.01
CA LEU A 1132 -46.14 9.68 5.01
C LEU A 1132 -44.73 9.36 4.49
N LYS A 1133 -44.59 8.70 3.33
CA LYS A 1133 -43.30 8.17 2.83
C LYS A 1133 -42.92 8.53 1.40
N ALA A 1134 -43.79 9.13 0.57
CA ALA A 1134 -43.43 9.49 -0.80
C ALA A 1134 -42.32 10.56 -0.83
N PRO A 1135 -41.09 10.24 -1.32
CA PRO A 1135 -39.97 11.18 -1.28
C PRO A 1135 -40.14 12.38 -2.23
N TYR A 1136 -41.00 12.27 -3.26
CA TYR A 1136 -41.13 13.27 -4.31
C TYR A 1136 -42.59 13.63 -4.60
N LYS A 1137 -42.83 14.88 -4.98
CA LYS A 1137 -44.18 15.36 -5.30
C LYS A 1137 -44.55 14.96 -6.72
N ALA A 1138 -45.42 13.97 -6.86
CA ALA A 1138 -46.15 13.74 -8.10
C ALA A 1138 -47.13 14.90 -8.32
N MET A 1139 -47.01 15.62 -9.43
CA MET A 1139 -48.04 16.56 -9.82
C MET A 1139 -49.06 15.83 -10.70
N PRO A 1140 -50.37 15.92 -10.40
CA PRO A 1140 -51.37 15.47 -11.35
C PRO A 1140 -51.20 16.25 -12.65
N SER A 1141 -51.23 15.55 -13.78
CA SER A 1141 -51.33 16.20 -15.08
C SER A 1141 -52.70 16.89 -15.09
N ASN A 1142 -52.73 18.22 -14.95
CA ASN A 1142 -53.98 18.99 -15.01
C ASN A 1142 -54.45 19.02 -16.47
N PHE A 1143 -55.08 17.94 -16.92
CA PHE A 1143 -55.79 17.85 -18.19
C PHE A 1143 -57.21 17.36 -17.90
N GLY A 1144 -58.11 18.33 -17.68
CA GLY A 1144 -59.53 18.10 -17.37
C GLY A 1144 -59.88 18.36 -15.89
N GLN A 1145 -60.12 19.63 -15.53
CA GLN A 1145 -60.93 19.92 -14.35
C GLN A 1145 -62.37 19.47 -14.66
N GLU A 1146 -62.77 18.28 -14.16
CA GLU A 1146 -63.98 18.11 -13.32
C GLU A 1146 -64.37 16.64 -13.01
N SER A 1147 -63.92 15.60 -13.72
CA SER A 1147 -64.49 14.25 -13.49
C SER A 1147 -63.75 13.32 -12.51
N ILE A 1148 -62.46 13.54 -12.20
CA ILE A 1148 -61.67 12.56 -11.42
C ILE A 1148 -61.70 12.82 -9.91
N ARG A 1149 -62.14 14.00 -9.45
CA ARG A 1149 -62.21 14.31 -8.00
C ARG A 1149 -63.35 13.62 -7.24
N SER A 1150 -64.32 12.99 -7.92
CA SER A 1150 -65.48 12.41 -7.24
C SER A 1150 -65.47 10.89 -7.10
N LYS A 1151 -64.41 10.17 -7.53
CA LYS A 1151 -64.37 8.69 -7.43
C LYS A 1151 -63.00 8.07 -7.10
N PHE A 1152 -62.02 8.84 -6.63
CA PHE A 1152 -60.76 8.32 -6.06
C PHE A 1152 -60.56 8.77 -4.61
#